data_AF-A0A5C5VHR8-F1
#
_entry.id   AF-A0A5C5VHR8-F1
#
_cell.length_a   1.000
_cell.length_b   1.000
_cell.length_c   1.000
_cell.angle_alpha   90.00
_cell.angle_beta   90.00
_cell.angle_gamma   90.00
#
_symmetry.space_group_name_H-M   'P 1'
#
loop_
_entity.id
_entity.type
_entity.pdbx_description
1 polymer ?
#
loop_
_entity_poly.entity_id
_entity_poly.type
_entity_poly.pdbx_seq_one_letter_code
_entity_poly.pdbx_strand_id
1 'polypeptide(L)'
;MTKRVSPQTPRLGRAARRLSLEPLEPRLALSSAGLIDIGAQPSGALDGKIVYLHGGHGYTADNLGNGSWTSQRPLLYRMVEDMGNHDQMSYLAQYLFDAGATVVPLRPVGHQPNEVVLDNDDVEVTFTGAWSDSSASIYFGDPGDVPYRFASTSSTQTAAAQYRPNISEPGFYPVYSWTRYGSDRAADQLYRVHHSGGVTEVTVNHRRVGNGTVYLGTYYFEAGTDGYVEISNESSESGRVVIADMIRFGNGVGDINRGGGVSGFDREDEAALYWIQWHVDHSQGVSTSTYRSSSEDRSATVGAAPRYAEYMNREADGDLSDRLFVSFHSNAGGGRGVVGLHNTSSGGDTPNQLFLAQTLAEQVNDDLVAQNGDFEHNWFNRTSLTYQASFNYGEINNAYIDDEFDATIVETAFHDNEFDAELMRDPRVRDAIARATYQGIVDYFHAIDSGATPDTDAPGQPTDVWVETKTAGEAVVHWTAGAANGYAGGPAAGFTVYASTNGYGFDGGRYVAGAGATSLVITGLDPAQAYFFKVVANNQGGQSPASEVVAASASGGQERVLIVNGFDRLDRSLNPTQTFVQGGLLERVRPRQSNSFDYAVQMASAIHSAAPGLSISTAANELVANGTVDLTDYDAVFWILGEESTADQTFDVSEQSAVASYLTGGGKLFVSGAEIGWELDNLGGGQSFYNNTLRAEYIADDANTYQATGAVGSIFEGINLTFDDGDLYYDTEYADVIAPSGGASPALSYGNGAGTAAVQFSQGEERVVMLAFPFETITDAAVRAEMMARVIDFFDAGGGGVPTVTIQEILDNDDGPATYTSTTGWITSSDPGYQGGTFQFNLVGGQGQAQWRTTLPLAGTAQVYVQHTAAGNRATGARFEVTSGDRSISQSVNQTANNLQWVLLGSLPVEAGELTVTLDVASSTGPANSVIVADVVRVVLTAPMPPSGDFNDDGFVDAADYTVWRDQKDQTVEPGTGADGNFDGIVDSQDYQLWRSQYGTAIVTPTPIVIDTPTAATLEQSPSVAMSPATAQEPTPTPIEPASPGQQLAPLPATATAEVVGEPVIQDIVSSERNNQLLLLFTDNPTASSSELVLVEALFDTDQSDEEEPARDAVFARFGSSEV
;
A
#
# COMPACT_ATOMS: atom_id res chain seq x y z
N MET A 1 31.48 -10.45 53.32
CA MET A 1 30.04 -10.10 53.42
C MET A 1 29.49 -10.18 52.01
N THR A 2 28.71 -11.23 51.76
CA THR A 2 28.50 -11.82 50.43
C THR A 2 27.22 -11.27 49.79
N LYS A 3 27.39 -10.47 48.73
CA LYS A 3 26.38 -10.16 47.71
C LYS A 3 26.14 -11.45 46.90
N ARG A 4 24.89 -11.91 46.76
CA ARG A 4 24.53 -12.95 45.77
C ARG A 4 24.05 -12.27 44.50
N VAL A 5 24.60 -12.74 43.39
CA VAL A 5 24.38 -12.36 41.99
C VAL A 5 23.69 -13.53 41.29
N SER A 6 22.78 -13.23 40.35
CA SER A 6 22.65 -13.85 39.01
C SER A 6 21.34 -13.41 38.33
N PRO A 7 21.22 -13.45 36.98
CA PRO A 7 22.26 -13.22 35.97
C PRO A 7 21.79 -12.36 34.77
N GLN A 8 22.74 -11.66 34.14
CA GLN A 8 22.62 -11.08 32.79
C GLN A 8 22.86 -12.15 31.71
N THR A 9 22.13 -12.05 30.61
CA THR A 9 22.35 -12.77 29.33
C THR A 9 23.23 -11.88 28.41
N PRO A 10 24.10 -12.44 27.55
CA PRO A 10 25.41 -11.87 27.23
C PRO A 10 25.45 -10.91 26.03
N ARG A 11 26.28 -9.87 26.14
CA ARG A 11 26.74 -9.02 25.03
C ARG A 11 27.64 -9.82 24.08
N LEU A 12 27.23 -9.96 22.83
CA LEU A 12 28.09 -10.39 21.73
C LEU A 12 29.02 -9.25 21.28
N GLY A 13 30.26 -9.60 20.96
CA GLY A 13 31.39 -8.69 20.82
C GLY A 13 31.32 -7.77 19.61
N ARG A 14 31.76 -6.52 19.81
CA ARG A 14 32.06 -5.54 18.76
C ARG A 14 33.17 -6.08 17.85
N ALA A 15 32.81 -6.48 16.64
CA ALA A 15 33.73 -6.45 15.51
C ALA A 15 33.91 -4.98 15.09
N ALA A 16 35.16 -4.51 15.01
CA ALA A 16 35.47 -3.22 14.43
C ALA A 16 35.14 -3.23 12.93
N ARG A 17 33.91 -2.82 12.56
CA ARG A 17 33.58 -2.50 11.18
C ARG A 17 34.32 -1.21 10.81
N ARG A 18 35.20 -1.30 9.82
CA ARG A 18 35.73 -0.14 9.12
C ARG A 18 34.53 0.64 8.57
N LEU A 19 34.53 1.96 8.76
CA LEU A 19 33.68 2.89 8.02
C LEU A 19 33.86 2.61 6.52
N SER A 20 32.90 1.92 5.90
CA SER A 20 32.62 2.16 4.50
C SER A 20 31.85 3.47 4.46
N LEU A 21 32.48 4.51 3.91
CA LEU A 21 31.72 5.59 3.29
C LEU A 21 30.96 4.91 2.15
N GLU A 22 29.67 4.66 2.35
CA GLU A 22 28.78 4.44 1.23
C GLU A 22 28.81 5.71 0.37
N PRO A 23 29.01 5.58 -0.95
CA PRO A 23 28.82 6.71 -1.84
C PRO A 23 27.37 7.19 -1.64
N LEU A 24 27.20 8.47 -1.28
CA LEU A 24 25.91 9.13 -1.38
C LEU A 24 25.43 8.95 -2.82
N GLU A 25 24.29 8.26 -2.99
CA GLU A 25 23.43 8.40 -4.16
C GLU A 25 23.38 9.89 -4.51
N PRO A 26 23.61 10.30 -5.77
CA PRO A 26 23.53 11.70 -6.15
C PRO A 26 22.08 12.15 -5.97
N ARG A 27 21.77 12.76 -4.82
CA ARG A 27 20.48 13.43 -4.60
C ARG A 27 20.30 14.47 -5.69
N LEU A 28 19.37 14.22 -6.60
CA LEU A 28 18.75 15.30 -7.36
C LEU A 28 18.18 16.27 -6.32
N ALA A 29 18.52 17.55 -6.43
CA ALA A 29 17.87 18.55 -5.62
C ALA A 29 16.37 18.53 -5.96
N LEU A 30 15.47 18.60 -4.98
CA LEU A 30 14.02 18.62 -5.24
C LEU A 30 13.64 19.74 -6.23
N SER A 31 14.27 20.91 -6.12
CA SER A 31 14.20 22.00 -7.12
C SER A 31 14.65 21.62 -8.55
N SER A 32 15.56 20.66 -8.71
CA SER A 32 15.94 20.12 -10.02
C SER A 32 14.91 19.12 -10.60
N ALA A 33 14.04 18.57 -9.75
CA ALA A 33 12.85 17.80 -10.13
C ALA A 33 11.59 18.68 -10.24
N GLY A 34 11.75 20.01 -10.20
CA GLY A 34 10.65 20.97 -10.29
C GLY A 34 9.85 21.15 -8.99
N LEU A 35 10.22 20.50 -7.87
CA LEU A 35 9.53 20.53 -6.57
C LEU A 35 9.87 21.78 -5.73
N ILE A 36 9.02 22.13 -4.77
CA ILE A 36 9.24 23.25 -3.83
C ILE A 36 9.86 22.72 -2.53
N ASP A 37 11.15 22.96 -2.34
CA ASP A 37 11.92 22.37 -1.24
C ASP A 37 11.46 22.81 0.17
N ILE A 38 10.88 24.01 0.31
CA ILE A 38 10.53 24.60 1.61
C ILE A 38 9.05 25.02 1.62
N GLY A 39 8.26 24.35 2.45
CA GLY A 39 6.93 24.75 2.88
C GLY A 39 6.92 25.40 4.26
N ALA A 40 5.73 25.74 4.75
CA ALA A 40 5.53 26.27 6.09
C ALA A 40 4.24 25.72 6.71
N GLN A 41 4.13 25.79 8.03
CA GLN A 41 2.86 25.62 8.73
C GLN A 41 1.79 26.49 8.05
N PRO A 42 0.58 25.95 7.79
CA PRO A 42 -0.51 26.75 7.28
C PRO A 42 -0.87 27.92 8.22
N SER A 43 -1.24 29.06 7.63
CA SER A 43 -1.74 30.22 8.36
C SER A 43 -3.26 30.29 8.21
N GLY A 44 -3.95 30.77 9.26
CA GLY A 44 -5.41 30.82 9.30
C GLY A 44 -5.96 31.67 10.44
N ALA A 45 -7.23 31.42 10.78
CA ALA A 45 -7.94 32.24 11.77
C ALA A 45 -7.34 32.12 13.18
N LEU A 46 -6.59 31.06 13.45
CA LEU A 46 -5.99 30.78 14.75
C LEU A 46 -4.51 31.18 14.84
N ASP A 47 -4.00 31.96 13.88
CA ASP A 47 -2.67 32.52 13.94
C ASP A 47 -2.42 33.25 15.27
N GLY A 48 -1.36 32.84 15.98
CA GLY A 48 -0.97 33.42 17.27
C GLY A 48 -1.83 32.98 18.47
N LYS A 49 -2.77 32.05 18.27
CA LYS A 49 -3.55 31.40 19.33
C LYS A 49 -2.86 30.14 19.85
N ILE A 50 -3.10 29.80 21.11
CA ILE A 50 -2.60 28.58 21.75
C ILE A 50 -3.80 27.73 22.16
N VAL A 51 -3.83 26.47 21.75
CA VAL A 51 -4.89 25.54 22.16
C VAL A 51 -4.27 24.34 22.87
N TYR A 52 -4.60 24.21 24.15
CA TYR A 52 -4.26 23.04 24.96
C TYR A 52 -5.33 21.97 24.75
N LEU A 53 -4.92 20.76 24.35
CA LEU A 53 -5.82 19.66 24.01
C LEU A 53 -5.69 18.51 24.99
N HIS A 54 -6.82 17.93 25.35
CA HIS A 54 -6.88 16.74 26.20
C HIS A 54 -7.94 15.75 25.69
N GLY A 55 -7.61 14.46 25.77
CA GLY A 55 -8.47 13.37 25.29
C GLY A 55 -9.00 12.48 26.41
N GLY A 56 -9.37 13.02 27.57
CA GLY A 56 -9.90 12.23 28.69
C GLY A 56 -8.89 11.27 29.35
N HIS A 57 -9.36 10.22 30.03
CA HIS A 57 -8.57 9.60 31.10
C HIS A 57 -7.60 8.48 30.71
N GLY A 58 -7.75 7.80 29.57
CA GLY A 58 -6.92 6.65 29.15
C GLY A 58 -6.84 5.48 30.17
N TYR A 59 -5.92 4.54 29.93
CA TYR A 59 -5.58 3.50 30.90
C TYR A 59 -4.81 4.05 32.11
N THR A 60 -5.14 3.56 33.30
CA THR A 60 -4.43 3.85 34.55
C THR A 60 -4.08 2.58 35.32
N ALA A 61 -2.90 2.56 35.95
CA ALA A 61 -2.52 1.51 36.87
C ALA A 61 -3.28 1.65 38.21
N ASP A 62 -3.72 0.52 38.77
CA ASP A 62 -4.12 0.38 40.17
C ASP A 62 -2.87 0.41 41.08
N ASN A 63 -2.28 1.59 41.18
CA ASN A 63 -0.99 1.79 41.83
C ASN A 63 -1.03 1.71 43.37
N LEU A 64 -2.23 1.63 43.95
CA LEU A 64 -2.43 1.42 45.39
C LEU A 64 -2.89 -0.01 45.73
N GLY A 65 -3.31 -0.79 44.73
CA GLY A 65 -3.74 -2.17 44.87
C GLY A 65 -2.78 -3.15 44.21
N ASN A 66 -3.25 -3.89 43.20
CA ASN A 66 -2.52 -5.01 42.61
C ASN A 66 -1.60 -4.62 41.44
N GLY A 67 -1.61 -3.35 41.02
CA GLY A 67 -0.82 -2.85 39.89
C GLY A 67 -1.39 -3.18 38.50
N SER A 68 -2.62 -3.70 38.41
CA SER A 68 -3.31 -3.95 37.14
C SER A 68 -3.66 -2.66 36.41
N TRP A 69 -3.79 -2.72 35.08
CA TRP A 69 -4.16 -1.57 34.25
C TRP A 69 -5.65 -1.63 33.90
N THR A 70 -6.35 -0.50 34.07
CA THR A 70 -7.78 -0.37 33.77
C THR A 70 -8.10 1.00 33.20
N SER A 71 -9.07 1.04 32.29
CA SER A 71 -9.76 2.28 31.93
C SER A 71 -10.70 2.70 33.07
N GLN A 72 -11.16 3.94 33.07
CA GLN A 72 -12.16 4.38 34.03
C GLN A 72 -13.57 3.96 33.64
N ARG A 73 -13.77 3.69 32.34
CA ARG A 73 -15.04 3.32 31.74
C ARG A 73 -15.00 1.93 31.12
N PRO A 74 -16.11 1.18 31.17
CA PRO A 74 -16.17 -0.16 30.60
C PRO A 74 -16.21 -0.14 29.07
N LEU A 75 -15.89 -1.28 28.46
CA LEU A 75 -16.18 -1.56 27.05
C LEU A 75 -17.70 -1.71 26.86
N LEU A 76 -18.30 -0.83 26.06
CA LEU A 76 -19.71 -0.85 25.68
C LEU A 76 -19.82 -0.65 24.17
N TYR A 77 -20.62 -1.47 23.49
CA TYR A 77 -20.86 -1.35 22.04
C TYR A 77 -19.56 -1.27 21.21
N ARG A 78 -18.56 -2.09 21.57
CA ARG A 78 -17.20 -2.11 20.97
C ARG A 78 -16.42 -0.80 21.11
N MET A 79 -16.80 0.08 22.04
CA MET A 79 -16.15 1.35 22.32
C MET A 79 -15.79 1.48 23.81
N VAL A 80 -14.70 2.19 24.09
CA VAL A 80 -14.37 2.70 25.43
C VAL A 80 -14.24 4.22 25.33
N GLU A 81 -14.98 4.96 26.17
CA GLU A 81 -14.90 6.44 26.25
C GLU A 81 -13.44 6.92 26.24
N ASP A 82 -12.62 6.36 27.13
CA ASP A 82 -11.25 6.81 27.39
C ASP A 82 -10.32 6.72 26.15
N MET A 83 -10.64 5.86 25.17
CA MET A 83 -9.91 5.68 23.91
C MET A 83 -10.56 6.51 22.80
N GLY A 84 -11.89 6.49 22.70
CA GLY A 84 -12.61 7.31 21.73
C GLY A 84 -12.41 8.81 21.93
N ASN A 85 -12.15 9.27 23.15
CA ASN A 85 -11.82 10.68 23.41
C ASN A 85 -10.46 11.08 22.82
N HIS A 86 -9.48 10.16 22.85
CA HIS A 86 -8.18 10.37 22.21
C HIS A 86 -8.30 10.37 20.70
N ASP A 87 -9.09 9.44 20.14
CA ASP A 87 -9.37 9.39 18.71
C ASP A 87 -9.98 10.75 18.26
N GLN A 88 -10.95 11.31 18.99
CA GLN A 88 -11.51 12.64 18.68
C GLN A 88 -10.49 13.78 18.75
N MET A 89 -9.67 13.79 19.81
CA MET A 89 -8.66 14.82 20.04
C MET A 89 -7.66 14.88 18.88
N SER A 90 -7.28 13.72 18.33
CA SER A 90 -6.31 13.62 17.25
C SER A 90 -6.80 14.26 15.94
N TYR A 91 -8.09 14.16 15.60
CA TYR A 91 -8.66 14.88 14.45
C TYR A 91 -8.63 16.40 14.66
N LEU A 92 -9.04 16.87 15.84
CA LEU A 92 -9.07 18.32 16.12
C LEU A 92 -7.67 18.94 16.06
N ALA A 93 -6.63 18.22 16.51
CA ALA A 93 -5.26 18.71 16.48
C ALA A 93 -4.81 19.14 15.06
N GLN A 94 -5.24 18.41 14.03
CA GLN A 94 -4.91 18.73 12.64
C GLN A 94 -5.63 20.00 12.15
N TYR A 95 -6.95 20.13 12.37
CA TYR A 95 -7.69 21.35 12.03
C TYR A 95 -7.11 22.61 12.70
N LEU A 96 -6.70 22.50 13.96
CA LEU A 96 -6.10 23.61 14.68
C LEU A 96 -4.72 23.98 14.12
N PHE A 97 -3.89 23.00 13.79
CA PHE A 97 -2.58 23.22 13.17
C PHE A 97 -2.73 23.89 11.80
N ASP A 98 -3.68 23.43 10.99
CA ASP A 98 -3.97 23.92 9.63
C ASP A 98 -4.65 25.30 9.61
N ALA A 99 -5.19 25.72 10.75
CA ALA A 99 -5.69 27.07 10.99
C ALA A 99 -4.65 28.01 11.63
N GLY A 100 -3.40 27.56 11.81
CA GLY A 100 -2.29 28.37 12.31
C GLY A 100 -2.10 28.41 13.83
N ALA A 101 -2.84 27.58 14.58
CA ALA A 101 -2.71 27.54 16.03
C ALA A 101 -1.37 26.93 16.47
N THR A 102 -0.87 27.37 17.64
CA THR A 102 0.09 26.58 18.41
C THR A 102 -0.67 25.50 19.20
N VAL A 103 -0.49 24.24 18.82
CA VAL A 103 -1.19 23.10 19.45
C VAL A 103 -0.34 22.51 20.57
N VAL A 104 -0.94 22.38 21.76
CA VAL A 104 -0.28 21.85 22.96
C VAL A 104 -1.04 20.62 23.45
N PRO A 105 -0.65 19.41 23.01
CA PRO A 105 -1.39 18.21 23.35
C PRO A 105 -0.90 17.62 24.68
N LEU A 106 -1.85 17.32 25.59
CA LEU A 106 -1.60 16.74 26.92
C LEU A 106 -1.73 15.21 26.92
N ARG A 107 -2.03 14.63 25.75
CA ARG A 107 -1.84 13.23 25.35
C ARG A 107 -1.20 13.23 23.95
N PRO A 108 -0.50 12.17 23.51
CA PRO A 108 0.09 12.14 22.17
C PRO A 108 -0.96 12.32 21.06
N VAL A 109 -0.60 12.93 19.92
CA VAL A 109 -1.46 13.10 18.74
C VAL A 109 -1.30 11.91 17.80
N GLY A 110 -2.40 11.39 17.27
CA GLY A 110 -2.40 10.31 16.28
C GLY A 110 -1.98 8.97 16.86
N HIS A 111 -1.57 8.05 15.97
CA HIS A 111 -1.07 6.71 16.32
C HIS A 111 0.35 6.51 15.75
N GLN A 112 1.33 6.32 16.63
CA GLN A 112 2.73 6.07 16.21
C GLN A 112 3.53 5.42 17.35
N PRO A 113 3.57 4.07 17.43
CA PRO A 113 4.18 3.35 18.53
C PRO A 113 5.72 3.42 18.53
N ASN A 114 6.35 3.80 17.40
CA ASN A 114 7.79 4.03 17.35
C ASN A 114 8.13 5.43 17.87
N GLU A 115 9.27 5.58 18.54
CA GLU A 115 9.76 6.90 18.95
C GLU A 115 11.28 7.06 18.92
N VAL A 116 11.72 8.30 18.69
CA VAL A 116 13.09 8.76 18.92
C VAL A 116 13.04 10.11 19.64
N VAL A 117 13.76 10.23 20.73
CA VAL A 117 13.85 11.46 21.55
C VAL A 117 15.31 11.87 21.62
N LEU A 118 15.59 13.13 21.28
CA LEU A 118 16.95 13.68 21.22
C LEU A 118 17.02 14.95 22.08
N ASP A 119 17.96 14.97 23.02
CA ASP A 119 18.31 16.13 23.84
C ASP A 119 19.53 16.89 23.29
N ASN A 120 19.71 18.14 23.69
CA ASN A 120 20.70 19.05 23.11
C ASN A 120 22.18 18.65 23.29
N ASP A 121 22.50 17.69 24.15
CA ASP A 121 23.86 17.16 24.30
C ASP A 121 24.04 15.70 23.87
N ASP A 122 23.01 15.11 23.24
CA ASP A 122 23.11 13.84 22.52
C ASP A 122 24.07 13.94 21.34
N VAL A 123 24.68 12.80 20.99
CA VAL A 123 25.71 12.75 19.93
C VAL A 123 25.11 12.95 18.52
N GLU A 124 23.83 12.64 18.37
CA GLU A 124 23.01 12.85 17.19
C GLU A 124 22.65 14.33 16.97
N VAL A 125 22.90 15.20 17.97
CA VAL A 125 22.61 16.64 17.90
C VAL A 125 23.86 17.44 17.60
N THR A 126 23.82 18.24 16.54
CA THR A 126 24.97 19.05 16.08
C THR A 126 24.65 20.53 16.04
N PHE A 127 25.65 21.36 16.33
CA PHE A 127 25.49 22.81 16.41
C PHE A 127 26.42 23.51 15.43
N THR A 128 25.89 24.46 14.69
CA THR A 128 26.64 25.39 13.83
C THR A 128 26.43 26.83 14.30
N GLY A 129 27.42 27.69 14.10
CA GLY A 129 27.39 29.06 14.58
C GLY A 129 27.65 29.19 16.09
N ALA A 130 27.26 30.34 16.66
CA ALA A 130 27.53 30.66 18.06
C ALA A 130 26.36 30.26 18.97
N TRP A 131 26.59 29.24 19.81
CA TRP A 131 25.68 28.79 20.86
C TRP A 131 26.34 28.91 22.23
N SER A 132 25.54 29.16 23.25
CA SER A 132 25.98 29.20 24.65
C SER A 132 25.22 28.19 25.48
N ASP A 133 25.92 27.51 26.38
CA ASP A 133 25.30 26.61 27.35
C ASP A 133 24.57 27.44 28.42
N SER A 134 23.34 27.04 28.72
CA SER A 134 22.54 27.61 29.79
C SER A 134 22.97 27.10 31.16
N SER A 135 22.62 27.86 32.20
CA SER A 135 22.69 27.41 33.59
C SER A 135 21.32 27.43 34.25
N ALA A 136 20.25 27.35 33.46
CA ALA A 136 18.89 27.31 33.96
C ALA A 136 18.65 26.04 34.79
N SER A 137 17.76 26.15 35.77
CA SER A 137 17.39 25.03 36.63
C SER A 137 16.25 24.18 36.09
N ILE A 138 15.55 24.67 35.06
CA ILE A 138 14.48 23.96 34.37
C ILE A 138 14.95 23.71 32.94
N TYR A 139 14.99 22.45 32.56
CA TYR A 139 15.46 21.96 31.27
C TYR A 139 15.10 20.47 31.06
N PHE A 140 15.08 19.97 29.83
CA PHE A 140 14.97 18.53 29.54
C PHE A 140 16.36 17.91 29.54
N GLY A 141 16.49 16.70 30.09
CA GLY A 141 17.77 16.01 30.26
C GLY A 141 17.96 15.51 31.68
N ASP A 142 18.95 14.63 31.85
CA ASP A 142 19.29 14.01 33.12
C ASP A 142 20.09 14.95 34.05
N PRO A 143 20.16 14.63 35.36
CA PRO A 143 21.01 15.36 36.29
C PRO A 143 22.49 15.30 35.88
N GLY A 144 23.03 16.43 35.38
CA GLY A 144 24.42 16.55 34.95
C GLY A 144 24.59 16.92 33.48
N ASP A 145 23.52 16.82 32.70
CA ASP A 145 23.49 17.20 31.30
C ASP A 145 23.56 18.72 31.14
N VAL A 146 23.92 19.16 29.93
CA VAL A 146 23.91 20.58 29.57
C VAL A 146 22.46 21.03 29.53
N PRO A 147 22.02 22.01 30.35
CA PRO A 147 20.61 22.33 30.49
C PRO A 147 19.88 22.59 29.17
N TYR A 148 20.30 23.61 28.46
CA TYR A 148 19.91 23.80 27.07
C TYR A 148 20.94 24.72 26.44
N ARG A 149 20.96 24.78 25.11
CA ARG A 149 21.77 25.75 24.40
C ARG A 149 20.91 26.89 23.88
N PHE A 150 21.47 28.08 23.84
CA PHE A 150 20.79 29.24 23.27
C PHE A 150 21.68 30.03 22.32
N ALA A 151 21.06 30.62 21.30
CA ALA A 151 21.70 31.51 20.33
C ALA A 151 20.95 32.83 20.26
N SER A 152 21.68 33.94 20.07
CA SER A 152 21.05 35.24 19.84
C SER A 152 20.33 35.25 18.49
N THR A 153 19.16 35.89 18.43
CA THR A 153 18.41 36.03 17.18
C THR A 153 19.16 36.88 16.14
N SER A 154 18.92 36.56 14.88
CA SER A 154 19.47 37.25 13.70
C SER A 154 18.40 37.31 12.62
N SER A 155 18.42 38.34 11.77
CA SER A 155 17.48 38.48 10.64
C SER A 155 17.72 37.50 9.48
N THR A 156 18.77 36.69 9.59
CA THR A 156 19.14 35.59 8.69
C THR A 156 19.80 34.50 9.53
N GLN A 157 19.68 33.24 9.16
CA GLN A 157 20.36 32.16 9.87
C GLN A 157 21.89 32.37 9.97
N THR A 158 22.39 32.45 11.20
CA THR A 158 23.83 32.48 11.51
C THR A 158 24.24 31.38 12.50
N ALA A 159 23.27 30.73 13.14
CA ALA A 159 23.44 29.60 14.03
C ALA A 159 22.25 28.64 13.89
N ALA A 160 22.53 27.34 13.95
CA ALA A 160 21.51 26.30 13.85
C ALA A 160 21.88 25.09 14.74
N ALA A 161 20.86 24.40 15.25
CA ALA A 161 20.98 23.13 15.97
C ALA A 161 20.20 22.05 15.22
N GLN A 162 20.85 20.97 14.82
CA GLN A 162 20.24 19.88 14.04
C GLN A 162 20.09 18.63 14.90
N TYR A 163 18.86 18.14 15.02
CA TYR A 163 18.44 16.95 15.75
C TYR A 163 18.17 15.82 14.76
N ARG A 164 19.16 14.94 14.54
CA ARG A 164 19.12 13.94 13.46
C ARG A 164 18.82 12.54 14.01
N PRO A 165 17.54 12.12 14.05
CA PRO A 165 17.16 10.80 14.57
C PRO A 165 17.66 9.68 13.65
N ASN A 166 17.70 8.46 14.17
CA ASN A 166 17.75 7.25 13.36
C ASN A 166 16.38 6.57 13.41
N ILE A 167 15.53 6.87 12.42
CA ILE A 167 14.18 6.31 12.27
C ILE A 167 14.30 4.84 11.90
N SER A 168 13.67 3.95 12.67
CA SER A 168 13.75 2.50 12.45
C SER A 168 12.90 2.04 11.27
N GLU A 169 11.72 2.62 11.12
CA GLU A 169 10.70 2.22 10.15
C GLU A 169 10.07 3.47 9.52
N PRO A 170 9.85 3.47 8.20
CA PRO A 170 9.22 4.60 7.54
C PRO A 170 7.78 4.76 8.03
N GLY A 171 7.28 5.99 8.07
CA GLY A 171 5.92 6.25 8.53
C GLY A 171 5.64 7.70 8.88
N PHE A 172 4.41 7.96 9.32
CA PHE A 172 3.99 9.27 9.80
C PHE A 172 4.36 9.43 11.28
N TYR A 173 5.26 10.35 11.58
CA TYR A 173 5.68 10.66 12.94
C TYR A 173 5.15 12.04 13.35
N PRO A 174 4.33 12.14 14.41
CA PRO A 174 4.11 13.42 15.07
C PRO A 174 5.43 13.90 15.68
N VAL A 175 5.76 15.17 15.45
CA VAL A 175 7.00 15.79 15.93
C VAL A 175 6.66 16.78 17.02
N TYR A 176 7.42 16.75 18.11
CA TYR A 176 7.24 17.64 19.26
C TYR A 176 8.54 18.33 19.61
N SER A 177 8.43 19.56 20.08
CA SER A 177 9.52 20.27 20.76
C SER A 177 9.26 20.32 22.26
N TRP A 178 10.33 20.33 23.06
CA TRP A 178 10.29 20.74 24.45
C TRP A 178 11.28 21.87 24.63
N THR A 179 10.83 22.99 25.19
CA THR A 179 11.68 24.18 25.35
C THR A 179 11.19 25.00 26.53
N ARG A 180 12.12 25.48 27.36
CA ARG A 180 11.78 26.40 28.45
C ARG A 180 11.33 27.78 27.93
N TYR A 181 10.11 28.18 28.29
CA TYR A 181 9.61 29.52 27.98
C TYR A 181 10.41 30.63 28.68
N GLY A 182 10.31 31.87 28.19
CA GLY A 182 10.93 33.02 28.85
C GLY A 182 10.67 34.38 28.19
N SER A 183 10.81 35.47 28.94
CA SER A 183 10.57 36.84 28.44
C SER A 183 11.60 37.34 27.41
N ASP A 184 12.73 36.66 27.31
CA ASP A 184 13.85 36.94 26.41
C ASP A 184 13.85 36.06 25.14
N ARG A 185 12.89 35.13 25.03
CA ARG A 185 12.73 34.24 23.87
C ARG A 185 12.26 35.02 22.63
N ALA A 186 12.58 34.50 21.45
CA ALA A 186 11.96 34.93 20.21
C ALA A 186 10.44 34.63 20.24
N ALA A 187 9.64 35.49 19.62
CA ALA A 187 8.20 35.24 19.46
C ALA A 187 7.90 34.30 18.28
N ASP A 188 8.90 34.00 17.46
CA ASP A 188 8.85 33.30 16.20
C ASP A 188 10.03 32.32 16.08
N GLN A 189 10.29 31.53 17.14
CA GLN A 189 11.38 30.55 17.10
C GLN A 189 11.12 29.54 15.97
N LEU A 190 12.04 29.49 15.01
CA LEU A 190 11.89 28.73 13.78
C LEU A 190 12.43 27.30 13.92
N TYR A 191 11.54 26.34 13.67
CA TYR A 191 11.84 24.93 13.47
C TYR A 191 11.70 24.60 11.99
N ARG A 192 12.69 23.90 11.43
CA ARG A 192 12.65 23.30 10.09
C ARG A 192 12.60 21.79 10.24
N VAL A 193 11.46 21.21 9.89
CA VAL A 193 11.31 19.75 9.87
C VAL A 193 11.68 19.26 8.48
N HIS A 194 12.83 18.59 8.37
CA HIS A 194 13.26 17.92 7.14
C HIS A 194 12.63 16.54 7.11
N HIS A 195 11.76 16.29 6.14
CA HIS A 195 11.02 15.03 5.94
C HIS A 195 11.19 14.56 4.49
N SER A 196 10.60 13.42 4.11
CA SER A 196 10.84 12.82 2.78
C SER A 196 10.38 13.69 1.60
N GLY A 197 9.42 14.58 1.83
CA GLY A 197 8.91 15.55 0.84
C GLY A 197 9.69 16.87 0.73
N GLY A 198 10.63 17.16 1.64
CA GLY A 198 11.34 18.43 1.69
C GLY A 198 11.47 18.98 3.10
N VAL A 199 11.24 20.28 3.27
CA VAL A 199 11.33 20.99 4.55
C VAL A 199 10.03 21.70 4.84
N THR A 200 9.51 21.57 6.07
CA THR A 200 8.41 22.41 6.57
C THR A 200 8.90 23.33 7.67
N GLU A 201 8.69 24.64 7.52
CA GLU A 201 8.97 25.66 8.52
C GLU A 201 7.80 25.85 9.48
N VAL A 202 8.08 25.78 10.78
CA VAL A 202 7.09 25.96 11.86
C VAL A 202 7.65 26.95 12.87
N THR A 203 6.86 27.93 13.27
CA THR A 203 7.30 28.93 14.25
C THR A 203 6.52 28.80 15.55
N VAL A 204 7.22 28.77 16.69
CA VAL A 204 6.59 28.71 18.01
C VAL A 204 6.97 29.92 18.85
N ASN A 205 5.98 30.51 19.52
CA ASN A 205 6.19 31.63 20.44
C ASN A 205 6.53 31.14 21.86
N HIS A 206 7.80 30.81 22.09
CA HIS A 206 8.28 30.38 23.41
C HIS A 206 8.36 31.51 24.46
N ARG A 207 7.84 32.72 24.19
CA ARG A 207 7.58 33.70 25.25
C ARG A 207 6.31 33.38 26.04
N ARG A 208 5.40 32.61 25.42
CA ARG A 208 4.05 32.30 25.89
C ARG A 208 3.86 30.85 26.32
N VAL A 209 4.54 29.91 25.65
CA VAL A 209 4.36 28.47 25.90
C VAL A 209 5.70 27.72 25.98
N GLY A 210 5.81 26.73 26.86
CA GLY A 210 7.01 25.89 26.99
C GLY A 210 6.98 24.99 28.23
N ASN A 211 8.14 24.48 28.64
CA ASN A 211 8.33 23.53 29.75
C ASN A 211 7.57 22.19 29.61
N GLY A 212 7.06 21.89 28.41
CA GLY A 212 6.33 20.68 28.06
C GLY A 212 6.36 20.50 26.54
N THR A 213 5.73 19.44 26.05
CA THR A 213 5.71 19.11 24.61
C THR A 213 4.78 20.04 23.83
N VAL A 214 5.31 20.70 22.79
CA VAL A 214 4.55 21.51 21.82
C VAL A 214 4.60 20.81 20.47
N TYR A 215 3.44 20.61 19.83
CA TYR A 215 3.32 19.90 18.56
C TYR A 215 3.84 20.77 17.41
N LEU A 216 4.70 20.19 16.57
CA LEU A 216 5.25 20.82 15.38
C LEU A 216 4.59 20.33 14.09
N GLY A 217 3.72 19.32 14.14
CA GLY A 217 3.12 18.70 12.95
C GLY A 217 3.40 17.21 12.87
N THR A 218 2.75 16.53 11.92
CA THR A 218 2.95 15.10 11.62
C THR A 218 3.50 14.99 10.21
N TYR A 219 4.61 14.26 10.05
CA TYR A 219 5.35 14.20 8.79
C TYR A 219 5.75 12.77 8.46
N TYR A 220 5.82 12.45 7.16
CA TYR A 220 6.35 11.17 6.73
C TYR A 220 7.88 11.18 6.70
N PHE A 221 8.48 10.23 7.42
CA PHE A 221 9.91 10.00 7.41
C PHE A 221 10.22 8.66 6.75
N GLU A 222 11.28 8.63 5.94
CA GLU A 222 11.91 7.36 5.55
C GLU A 222 12.72 6.79 6.71
N ALA A 223 12.95 5.47 6.70
CA ALA A 223 13.91 4.86 7.63
C ALA A 223 15.33 5.44 7.43
N GLY A 224 16.09 5.48 8.52
CA GLY A 224 17.44 6.01 8.56
C GLY A 224 17.53 7.42 9.14
N THR A 225 18.50 8.21 8.66
CA THR A 225 18.89 9.48 9.29
C THR A 225 18.64 10.71 8.44
N ASP A 226 17.92 10.55 7.33
CA ASP A 226 17.80 11.60 6.31
C ASP A 226 16.86 12.72 6.72
N GLY A 227 15.77 12.41 7.42
CA GLY A 227 14.92 13.41 8.05
C GLY A 227 15.42 13.79 9.45
N TYR A 228 15.19 15.05 9.82
CA TYR A 228 15.70 15.66 11.05
C TYR A 228 14.99 16.99 11.34
N VAL A 229 15.15 17.54 12.54
CA VAL A 229 14.67 18.90 12.87
C VAL A 229 15.86 19.83 13.02
N GLU A 230 15.80 21.00 12.39
CA GLU A 230 16.74 22.11 12.58
C GLU A 230 16.06 23.25 13.35
N ILE A 231 16.68 23.71 14.44
CA ILE A 231 16.31 24.95 15.13
C ILE A 231 17.20 26.06 14.60
N SER A 232 16.60 27.09 14.02
CA SER A 232 17.30 28.25 13.48
C SER A 232 17.29 29.42 14.45
N ASN A 233 18.37 30.22 14.48
CA ASN A 233 18.36 31.53 15.14
C ASN A 233 17.81 32.66 14.27
N GLU A 234 17.32 32.35 13.07
CA GLU A 234 16.61 33.29 12.21
C GLU A 234 15.29 33.72 12.87
N SER A 235 15.09 35.03 13.00
CA SER A 235 13.91 35.61 13.63
C SER A 235 13.74 37.06 13.18
N SER A 236 12.48 37.49 13.12
CA SER A 236 12.12 38.89 12.87
C SER A 236 12.41 39.80 14.08
N GLU A 237 12.56 39.24 15.29
CA GLU A 237 12.88 39.99 16.51
C GLU A 237 14.38 40.07 16.77
N SER A 238 14.94 41.28 16.84
CA SER A 238 16.34 41.49 17.23
C SER A 238 16.54 41.47 18.75
N GLY A 239 17.68 40.94 19.23
CA GLY A 239 18.08 41.03 20.64
C GLY A 239 17.36 40.04 21.56
N ARG A 240 16.76 38.99 20.98
CA ARG A 240 16.17 37.84 21.68
C ARG A 240 17.10 36.64 21.61
N VAL A 241 16.64 35.51 22.15
CA VAL A 241 17.30 34.22 22.02
C VAL A 241 16.35 33.14 21.51
N VAL A 242 16.89 32.20 20.75
CA VAL A 242 16.27 30.89 20.46
C VAL A 242 16.92 29.83 21.34
N ILE A 243 16.18 28.77 21.64
CA ILE A 243 16.57 27.69 22.55
C ILE A 243 16.58 26.35 21.82
N ALA A 244 17.65 25.59 22.00
CA ALA A 244 17.79 24.22 21.57
C ALA A 244 17.90 23.33 22.80
N ASP A 245 16.93 22.43 22.94
CA ASP A 245 16.68 21.57 24.10
C ASP A 245 16.26 20.18 23.58
N MET A 246 15.01 19.71 23.74
CA MET A 246 14.59 18.41 23.19
C MET A 246 13.70 18.49 21.94
N ILE A 247 13.97 17.58 20.99
CA ILE A 247 13.08 17.23 19.87
C ILE A 247 12.70 15.75 19.97
N ARG A 248 11.43 15.47 19.71
CA ARG A 248 10.86 14.14 19.73
C ARG A 248 10.12 13.81 18.44
N PHE A 249 10.30 12.57 17.97
CA PHE A 249 9.62 11.97 16.82
C PHE A 249 8.81 10.78 17.32
N GLY A 250 7.49 10.76 17.12
CA GLY A 250 6.61 9.64 17.46
C GLY A 250 6.10 9.60 18.91
N ASN A 251 5.18 8.67 19.19
CA ASN A 251 4.43 8.58 20.45
C ASN A 251 4.96 7.51 21.40
N GLY A 252 5.60 6.46 20.89
CA GLY A 252 6.22 5.44 21.73
C GLY A 252 5.21 4.57 22.49
N VAL A 253 5.71 3.76 23.42
CA VAL A 253 4.92 2.87 24.26
C VAL A 253 5.04 3.21 25.75
N GLY A 254 4.08 2.77 26.55
CA GLY A 254 4.04 2.99 27.99
C GLY A 254 5.22 2.33 28.71
N ASP A 255 6.02 3.14 29.43
CA ASP A 255 7.27 2.74 30.10
C ASP A 255 7.27 3.03 31.61
N ILE A 256 6.16 3.56 32.16
CA ILE A 256 6.02 3.87 33.58
C ILE A 256 5.60 2.64 34.38
N ASN A 257 6.46 2.23 35.32
CA ASN A 257 6.20 1.08 36.19
C ASN A 257 5.72 1.51 37.59
N ARG A 258 4.52 1.05 37.98
CA ARG A 258 3.90 1.31 39.30
C ARG A 258 4.07 0.18 40.32
N GLY A 259 4.99 -0.74 40.08
CA GLY A 259 5.25 -1.92 40.92
C GLY A 259 4.56 -3.20 40.43
N GLY A 260 3.62 -3.09 39.48
CA GLY A 260 2.96 -4.22 38.79
C GLY A 260 3.57 -4.57 37.42
N GLY A 261 4.55 -3.82 36.95
CA GLY A 261 5.02 -3.84 35.56
C GLY A 261 4.68 -2.54 34.84
N VAL A 262 5.23 -2.37 33.63
CA VAL A 262 4.79 -1.35 32.66
C VAL A 262 3.50 -1.83 31.98
N SER A 263 2.73 -0.94 31.36
CA SER A 263 1.51 -1.30 30.64
C SER A 263 1.81 -2.13 29.40
N GLY A 264 2.83 -1.74 28.63
CA GLY A 264 3.11 -2.26 27.30
C GLY A 264 2.10 -1.82 26.23
N PHE A 265 1.22 -0.85 26.54
CA PHE A 265 0.30 -0.26 25.57
C PHE A 265 0.98 0.84 24.78
N ASP A 266 0.43 1.19 23.62
CA ASP A 266 0.76 2.43 22.92
C ASP A 266 0.55 3.61 23.88
N ARG A 267 1.47 4.58 23.89
CA ARG A 267 1.45 5.64 24.91
C ARG A 267 0.20 6.52 24.79
N GLU A 268 -0.35 6.64 23.60
CA GLU A 268 -1.63 7.28 23.30
C GLU A 268 -2.81 6.62 24.02
N ASP A 269 -2.76 5.32 24.36
CA ASP A 269 -3.83 4.64 25.08
C ASP A 269 -3.74 4.85 26.61
N GLU A 270 -2.59 5.31 27.10
CA GLU A 270 -2.40 5.66 28.50
C GLU A 270 -3.01 7.02 28.87
N ALA A 271 -3.28 7.20 30.16
CA ALA A 271 -3.73 8.47 30.70
C ALA A 271 -2.74 9.62 30.45
N ALA A 272 -3.26 10.84 30.27
CA ALA A 272 -2.47 12.09 30.19
C ALA A 272 -1.45 12.25 31.33
N LEU A 273 -1.79 11.73 32.51
CA LEU A 273 -0.89 11.67 33.66
C LEU A 273 0.48 11.06 33.33
N TYR A 274 0.51 10.00 32.52
CA TYR A 274 1.75 9.29 32.15
C TYR A 274 2.52 10.03 31.07
N TRP A 275 1.83 10.65 30.11
CA TRP A 275 2.45 11.57 29.15
C TRP A 275 3.16 12.74 29.83
N ILE A 276 2.44 13.41 30.74
CA ILE A 276 2.97 14.54 31.51
C ILE A 276 4.11 14.10 32.42
N GLN A 277 3.91 12.98 33.13
CA GLN A 277 4.96 12.45 33.99
C GLN A 277 6.20 12.08 33.19
N TRP A 278 6.05 11.47 32.01
CA TRP A 278 7.17 11.01 31.20
C TRP A 278 8.15 12.15 30.94
N HIS A 279 7.73 13.28 30.35
CA HIS A 279 8.68 14.36 30.11
C HIS A 279 9.08 15.10 31.39
N VAL A 280 8.28 15.05 32.47
CA VAL A 280 8.70 15.59 33.78
C VAL A 280 9.84 14.77 34.37
N ASP A 281 9.76 13.44 34.33
CA ASP A 281 10.78 12.53 34.85
C ASP A 281 12.08 12.63 34.03
N HIS A 282 11.98 13.03 32.75
CA HIS A 282 13.11 13.36 31.87
C HIS A 282 13.47 14.85 31.86
N SER A 283 13.03 15.61 32.86
CA SER A 283 13.35 17.04 32.98
C SER A 283 13.82 17.40 34.39
N GLN A 284 14.57 18.48 34.49
CA GLN A 284 15.03 19.02 35.76
C GLN A 284 14.14 20.19 36.21
N GLY A 285 14.04 20.37 37.53
CA GLY A 285 13.44 21.57 38.13
C GLY A 285 11.92 21.66 38.10
N VAL A 286 11.22 20.67 37.55
CA VAL A 286 9.75 20.57 37.58
C VAL A 286 9.32 19.74 38.79
N SER A 287 8.46 20.30 39.65
CA SER A 287 7.96 19.58 40.83
C SER A 287 6.82 18.64 40.44
N THR A 288 6.78 17.44 41.02
CA THR A 288 5.62 16.53 40.85
C THR A 288 4.30 17.18 41.26
N SER A 289 4.33 18.09 42.25
CA SER A 289 3.13 18.83 42.69
C SER A 289 2.53 19.75 41.64
N THR A 290 3.27 20.04 40.57
CA THR A 290 2.81 20.90 39.46
C THR A 290 1.62 20.28 38.75
N TYR A 291 1.70 18.99 38.40
CA TYR A 291 0.60 18.30 37.70
C TYR A 291 -0.13 17.29 38.57
N ARG A 292 0.48 16.82 39.66
CA ARG A 292 -0.05 15.71 40.46
C ARG A 292 -0.55 16.14 41.82
N SER A 293 -1.84 15.91 42.07
CA SER A 293 -2.53 16.27 43.33
C SER A 293 -2.87 15.08 44.24
N SER A 294 -2.83 13.85 43.72
CA SER A 294 -3.16 12.62 44.45
C SER A 294 -2.05 11.58 44.30
N SER A 295 -1.91 10.68 45.29
CA SER A 295 -1.05 9.51 45.16
C SER A 295 -1.69 8.39 44.32
N GLU A 296 -3.02 8.33 44.22
CA GLU A 296 -3.75 7.37 43.36
C GLU A 296 -3.77 7.87 41.91
N ASP A 297 -3.29 7.08 40.95
CA ASP A 297 -3.17 7.49 39.54
C ASP A 297 -4.54 7.83 38.93
N ARG A 298 -5.56 7.00 39.19
CA ARG A 298 -6.92 7.22 38.71
C ARG A 298 -7.52 8.55 39.17
N SER A 299 -7.22 8.98 40.39
CA SER A 299 -7.65 10.29 40.90
C SER A 299 -6.74 11.43 40.44
N ALA A 300 -5.44 11.16 40.25
CA ALA A 300 -4.47 12.16 39.84
C ALA A 300 -4.67 12.64 38.39
N THR A 301 -5.06 11.73 37.49
CA THR A 301 -5.22 12.07 36.06
C THR A 301 -6.26 13.16 35.80
N VAL A 302 -7.37 13.16 36.55
CA VAL A 302 -8.52 14.09 36.37
C VAL A 302 -8.11 15.56 36.41
N GLY A 303 -7.11 15.92 37.21
CA GLY A 303 -6.63 17.30 37.32
C GLY A 303 -5.26 17.54 36.70
N ALA A 304 -4.64 16.54 36.08
CA ALA A 304 -3.24 16.65 35.65
C ALA A 304 -3.09 17.59 34.45
N ALA A 305 -3.92 17.41 33.42
CA ALA A 305 -3.85 18.16 32.18
C ALA A 305 -4.01 19.69 32.36
N PRO A 306 -5.09 20.21 32.97
CA PRO A 306 -5.28 21.65 33.13
C PRO A 306 -4.24 22.31 34.04
N ARG A 307 -3.75 21.60 35.08
CA ARG A 307 -2.66 22.10 35.93
C ARG A 307 -1.35 22.23 35.16
N TYR A 308 -1.08 21.24 34.30
CA TYR A 308 0.14 21.29 33.52
C TYR A 308 0.03 22.28 32.36
N ALA A 309 -1.16 22.47 31.79
CA ALA A 309 -1.43 23.54 30.84
C ALA A 309 -1.15 24.93 31.45
N GLU A 310 -1.62 25.21 32.67
CA GLU A 310 -1.27 26.43 33.43
C GLU A 310 0.25 26.55 33.61
N TYR A 311 0.92 25.47 34.05
CA TYR A 311 2.37 25.50 34.21
C TYR A 311 3.15 25.76 32.91
N MET A 312 2.67 25.22 31.79
CA MET A 312 3.25 25.42 30.46
C MET A 312 2.94 26.81 29.90
N ASN A 313 1.87 27.43 30.39
CA ASN A 313 1.43 28.75 30.01
C ASN A 313 2.27 29.81 30.73
N ARG A 314 2.58 30.89 30.02
CA ARG A 314 3.15 32.10 30.61
C ARG A 314 2.17 33.25 30.41
N GLU A 315 1.30 33.45 31.39
CA GLU A 315 0.30 34.54 31.40
C GLU A 315 0.91 35.95 31.26
N ALA A 316 2.16 36.13 31.66
CA ALA A 316 2.85 37.43 31.59
C ALA A 316 3.14 37.92 30.15
N ASP A 317 2.77 37.14 29.11
CA ASP A 317 2.83 37.54 27.71
C ASP A 317 1.61 36.97 26.96
N GLY A 318 0.76 37.86 26.46
CA GLY A 318 -0.58 37.54 25.95
C GLY A 318 -1.67 37.75 26.99
N ASP A 319 -2.89 37.27 26.71
CA ASP A 319 -4.04 37.39 27.60
C ASP A 319 -5.03 36.23 27.39
N LEU A 320 -6.12 36.21 28.14
CA LEU A 320 -7.17 35.18 28.08
C LEU A 320 -7.73 34.97 26.64
N SER A 321 -7.67 35.98 25.77
CA SER A 321 -8.25 35.94 24.43
C SER A 321 -7.35 35.30 23.36
N ASP A 322 -6.15 34.82 23.74
CA ASP A 322 -5.23 34.14 22.84
C ASP A 322 -4.96 32.67 23.19
N ARG A 323 -5.66 32.12 24.19
CA ARG A 323 -5.44 30.77 24.69
C ARG A 323 -6.69 30.09 25.22
N LEU A 324 -6.74 28.78 25.03
CA LEU A 324 -7.89 27.95 25.33
C LEU A 324 -7.46 26.54 25.75
N PHE A 325 -8.21 25.92 26.66
CA PHE A 325 -8.15 24.49 26.95
C PHE A 325 -9.42 23.78 26.50
N VAL A 326 -9.30 22.78 25.63
CA VAL A 326 -10.42 21.93 25.18
C VAL A 326 -10.14 20.49 25.52
N SER A 327 -11.11 19.84 26.16
CA SER A 327 -11.10 18.41 26.37
C SER A 327 -12.30 17.73 25.74
N PHE A 328 -12.09 16.48 25.30
CA PHE A 328 -13.16 15.61 24.85
C PHE A 328 -13.49 14.50 25.84
N HIS A 329 -14.80 14.29 26.00
CA HIS A 329 -15.38 13.15 26.68
C HIS A 329 -16.51 12.56 25.84
N SER A 330 -17.04 11.40 26.27
CA SER A 330 -18.37 10.95 25.89
C SER A 330 -19.19 10.74 27.16
N ASN A 331 -20.48 11.04 27.09
CA ASN A 331 -21.39 11.05 28.22
C ASN A 331 -21.96 9.64 28.51
N ALA A 332 -22.65 9.51 29.65
CA ALA A 332 -23.40 8.32 30.04
C ALA A 332 -24.70 8.71 30.77
N GLY A 333 -25.56 7.74 31.06
CA GLY A 333 -26.83 7.92 31.76
C GLY A 333 -28.06 7.88 30.86
N GLY A 334 -27.95 7.28 29.67
CA GLY A 334 -29.09 7.01 28.77
C GLY A 334 -29.58 8.23 27.95
N GLY A 335 -28.70 9.18 27.66
CA GLY A 335 -28.97 10.31 26.76
C GLY A 335 -28.43 10.10 25.34
N ARG A 336 -28.51 11.14 24.50
CA ARG A 336 -27.88 11.22 23.17
C ARG A 336 -27.40 12.63 22.83
N GLY A 337 -26.46 12.75 21.89
CA GLY A 337 -25.92 13.99 21.33
C GLY A 337 -24.93 14.74 22.25
N VAL A 338 -24.46 15.90 21.79
CA VAL A 338 -23.36 16.67 22.42
C VAL A 338 -23.76 17.46 23.68
N VAL A 339 -22.86 17.55 24.66
CA VAL A 339 -23.01 18.41 25.84
C VAL A 339 -21.71 19.14 26.18
N GLY A 340 -21.75 20.46 26.27
CA GLY A 340 -20.66 21.28 26.80
C GLY A 340 -20.73 21.37 28.33
N LEU A 341 -19.65 21.01 29.02
CA LEU A 341 -19.58 21.07 30.47
C LEU A 341 -18.99 22.39 30.98
N HIS A 342 -19.57 22.88 32.07
CA HIS A 342 -19.03 24.01 32.80
C HIS A 342 -19.19 23.83 34.32
N ASN A 343 -18.33 24.50 35.08
CA ASN A 343 -18.38 24.60 36.52
C ASN A 343 -19.28 25.76 36.98
N THR A 344 -19.42 25.86 38.29
CA THR A 344 -20.29 26.85 38.93
C THR A 344 -19.52 28.14 39.22
N SER A 345 -20.21 29.28 39.10
CA SER A 345 -19.75 30.61 39.51
C SER A 345 -19.48 30.79 41.00
N SER A 346 -19.72 29.73 41.81
CA SER A 346 -19.36 29.71 43.22
C SER A 346 -17.89 29.35 43.50
N GLY A 347 -17.07 29.22 42.44
CA GLY A 347 -15.60 29.30 42.53
C GLY A 347 -14.83 28.23 41.76
N GLY A 348 -15.29 27.80 40.57
CA GLY A 348 -14.54 26.84 39.75
C GLY A 348 -14.64 27.03 38.25
N ASP A 349 -15.42 28.01 37.77
CA ASP A 349 -15.49 28.42 36.38
C ASP A 349 -14.37 29.40 36.02
N THR A 350 -13.82 29.24 34.82
CA THR A 350 -12.95 30.24 34.18
C THR A 350 -13.83 31.38 33.63
N PRO A 351 -13.27 32.57 33.32
CA PRO A 351 -14.05 33.79 33.12
C PRO A 351 -15.19 33.72 32.09
N ASN A 352 -15.00 33.00 30.97
CA ASN A 352 -16.03 32.79 29.93
C ASN A 352 -16.36 31.32 29.71
N GLN A 353 -16.17 30.46 30.72
CA GLN A 353 -16.34 29.01 30.60
C GLN A 353 -17.71 28.59 30.04
N LEU A 354 -18.80 29.18 30.54
CA LEU A 354 -20.15 28.85 30.07
C LEU A 354 -20.32 29.25 28.60
N PHE A 355 -19.79 30.41 28.20
CA PHE A 355 -19.88 30.89 26.83
C PHE A 355 -19.13 29.95 25.89
N LEU A 356 -17.89 29.60 26.24
CA LEU A 356 -17.11 28.59 25.52
C LEU A 356 -17.85 27.26 25.39
N ALA A 357 -18.31 26.69 26.51
CA ALA A 357 -19.02 25.41 26.53
C ALA A 357 -20.28 25.44 25.65
N GLN A 358 -21.01 26.56 25.68
CA GLN A 358 -22.21 26.75 24.87
C GLN A 358 -21.87 26.88 23.39
N THR A 359 -20.89 27.72 23.02
CA THR A 359 -20.48 27.92 21.62
C THR A 359 -20.03 26.62 20.97
N LEU A 360 -19.15 25.85 21.63
CA LEU A 360 -18.66 24.60 21.05
C LEU A 360 -19.78 23.56 20.91
N ALA A 361 -20.63 23.41 21.93
CA ALA A 361 -21.72 22.43 21.89
C ALA A 361 -22.84 22.82 20.90
N GLU A 362 -23.12 24.11 20.75
CA GLU A 362 -24.06 24.64 19.73
C GLU A 362 -23.54 24.34 18.32
N GLN A 363 -22.28 24.67 18.04
CA GLN A 363 -21.69 24.42 16.71
C GLN A 363 -21.71 22.93 16.37
N VAL A 364 -21.23 22.06 17.26
CA VAL A 364 -21.26 20.60 17.05
C VAL A 364 -22.69 20.08 16.88
N ASN A 365 -23.66 20.53 17.69
CA ASN A 365 -25.04 20.08 17.56
C ASN A 365 -25.64 20.48 16.21
N ASP A 366 -25.51 21.74 15.82
CA ASP A 366 -26.17 22.28 14.64
C ASP A 366 -25.57 21.71 13.36
N ASP A 367 -24.25 21.56 13.29
CA ASP A 367 -23.56 21.00 12.13
C ASP A 367 -23.85 19.52 11.93
N LEU A 368 -23.85 18.72 13.00
CA LEU A 368 -24.18 17.29 12.88
C LEU A 368 -25.67 17.07 12.60
N VAL A 369 -26.56 17.94 13.10
CA VAL A 369 -27.98 17.90 12.73
C VAL A 369 -28.18 18.26 11.25
N ALA A 370 -27.38 19.18 10.71
CA ALA A 370 -27.46 19.58 9.31
C ALA A 370 -27.04 18.45 8.35
N GLN A 371 -26.23 17.50 8.82
CA GLN A 371 -25.76 16.31 8.10
C GLN A 371 -26.63 15.07 8.34
N ASN A 372 -27.83 15.22 8.92
CA ASN A 372 -28.75 14.09 9.09
C ASN A 372 -29.14 13.47 7.74
N GLY A 373 -28.87 12.18 7.61
CA GLY A 373 -29.01 11.42 6.36
C GLY A 373 -27.66 11.03 5.73
N ASP A 374 -26.57 11.68 6.14
CA ASP A 374 -25.21 11.41 5.62
C ASP A 374 -24.45 10.39 6.48
N PHE A 375 -24.92 10.09 7.70
CA PHE A 375 -24.35 9.11 8.62
C PHE A 375 -25.27 7.90 8.80
N GLU A 376 -24.72 6.80 9.34
CA GLU A 376 -25.49 5.57 9.66
C GLU A 376 -26.72 5.86 10.53
N HIS A 377 -26.59 6.81 11.46
CA HIS A 377 -27.68 7.27 12.32
C HIS A 377 -27.80 8.80 12.31
N ASN A 378 -29.02 9.29 12.40
CA ASN A 378 -29.23 10.72 12.61
C ASN A 378 -28.70 11.17 13.98
N TRP A 379 -28.07 12.34 13.99
CA TRP A 379 -27.65 13.03 15.19
C TRP A 379 -28.85 13.48 16.01
N PHE A 380 -28.75 13.32 17.34
CA PHE A 380 -29.81 13.76 18.24
C PHE A 380 -29.74 15.26 18.49
N ASN A 381 -30.72 16.00 17.96
CA ASN A 381 -30.83 17.45 18.16
C ASN A 381 -31.24 17.78 19.60
N ARG A 382 -30.33 18.37 20.38
CA ARG A 382 -30.57 18.75 21.77
C ARG A 382 -31.04 20.19 21.88
N THR A 383 -31.96 20.42 22.82
CA THR A 383 -32.41 21.77 23.19
C THR A 383 -31.71 22.33 24.43
N SER A 384 -30.97 21.47 25.15
CA SER A 384 -30.12 21.84 26.28
C SER A 384 -28.72 21.29 26.02
N LEU A 385 -27.83 22.20 25.66
CA LEU A 385 -26.50 21.88 25.15
C LEU A 385 -25.40 22.01 26.19
N THR A 386 -25.69 22.62 27.34
CA THR A 386 -24.75 22.71 28.44
C THR A 386 -25.22 21.94 29.66
N TYR A 387 -24.26 21.45 30.44
CA TYR A 387 -24.53 20.83 31.73
C TYR A 387 -23.58 21.32 32.81
N GLN A 388 -24.15 21.54 33.99
CA GLN A 388 -23.45 21.94 35.20
C GLN A 388 -23.77 20.94 36.30
N ALA A 389 -22.74 20.29 36.85
CA ALA A 389 -22.91 19.45 38.02
C ALA A 389 -23.12 20.29 39.31
N SER A 390 -23.49 19.60 40.39
CA SER A 390 -23.53 20.18 41.75
C SER A 390 -22.14 20.33 42.38
N PHE A 391 -21.10 19.87 41.69
CA PHE A 391 -19.69 19.96 42.04
C PHE A 391 -18.90 20.56 40.87
N ASN A 392 -17.65 20.96 41.12
CA ASN A 392 -16.76 21.43 40.07
C ASN A 392 -15.94 20.25 39.52
N TYR A 393 -15.99 20.04 38.22
CA TYR A 393 -15.10 19.14 37.47
C TYR A 393 -13.66 19.58 37.67
N GLY A 394 -12.78 18.64 38.01
CA GLY A 394 -11.34 18.92 38.13
C GLY A 394 -10.80 19.43 36.80
N GLU A 395 -11.02 18.69 35.73
CA GLU A 395 -10.40 18.95 34.43
C GLU A 395 -10.56 20.36 33.85
N ILE A 396 -11.60 21.09 34.28
CA ILE A 396 -11.90 22.47 33.84
C ILE A 396 -12.01 23.42 35.04
N ASN A 397 -11.28 23.14 36.12
CA ASN A 397 -11.40 23.85 37.39
C ASN A 397 -10.49 25.08 37.46
N ASN A 398 -11.11 26.24 37.64
CA ASN A 398 -10.38 27.50 37.78
C ASN A 398 -9.53 27.61 39.06
N ALA A 399 -9.75 26.75 40.06
CA ALA A 399 -8.93 26.74 41.28
C ALA A 399 -7.42 26.49 41.04
N TYR A 400 -7.03 26.07 39.83
CA TYR A 400 -5.64 25.97 39.41
C TYR A 400 -5.37 26.42 37.97
N ILE A 401 -6.38 26.90 37.24
CA ILE A 401 -6.16 27.61 35.97
C ILE A 401 -5.92 29.10 36.23
N ASP A 402 -6.43 29.63 37.36
CA ASP A 402 -6.17 30.98 37.86
C ASP A 402 -6.49 32.11 36.84
N ASP A 403 -7.61 31.97 36.13
CA ASP A 403 -8.06 32.90 35.07
C ASP A 403 -7.07 33.06 33.90
N GLU A 404 -6.12 32.13 33.70
CA GLU A 404 -5.13 32.24 32.63
C GLU A 404 -5.67 31.88 31.23
N PHE A 405 -6.63 30.95 31.15
CA PHE A 405 -7.33 30.56 29.92
C PHE A 405 -8.74 30.06 30.25
N ASP A 406 -9.64 30.09 29.27
CA ASP A 406 -10.92 29.40 29.42
C ASP A 406 -10.78 27.90 29.11
N ALA A 407 -11.62 27.08 29.76
CA ALA A 407 -11.53 25.63 29.67
C ALA A 407 -12.91 24.98 29.65
N THR A 408 -13.16 24.05 28.72
CA THR A 408 -14.40 23.24 28.72
C THR A 408 -14.13 21.78 28.37
N ILE A 409 -15.08 20.92 28.74
CA ILE A 409 -15.18 19.57 28.20
C ILE A 409 -16.35 19.56 27.22
N VAL A 410 -16.09 19.07 26.01
CA VAL A 410 -17.13 18.73 25.04
C VAL A 410 -17.39 17.23 25.16
N GLU A 411 -18.51 16.86 25.76
CA GLU A 411 -19.00 15.48 25.72
C GLU A 411 -19.67 15.25 24.37
N THR A 412 -19.00 14.59 23.43
CA THR A 412 -19.41 14.58 22.02
C THR A 412 -20.69 13.79 21.77
N ALA A 413 -20.85 12.63 22.40
CA ALA A 413 -22.07 11.81 22.35
C ALA A 413 -22.15 10.92 23.60
N PHE A 414 -23.09 9.95 23.66
CA PHE A 414 -23.24 9.04 24.80
C PHE A 414 -22.69 7.62 24.51
N HIS A 415 -21.65 7.19 25.21
CA HIS A 415 -21.03 5.87 24.97
C HIS A 415 -21.84 4.68 25.52
N ASP A 416 -22.86 4.95 26.35
CA ASP A 416 -23.81 3.94 26.84
C ASP A 416 -25.11 3.90 26.03
N ASN A 417 -25.17 4.63 24.90
CA ASN A 417 -26.22 4.55 23.92
C ASN A 417 -25.70 3.93 22.62
N GLU A 418 -26.38 2.91 22.11
CA GLU A 418 -25.97 2.13 20.94
C GLU A 418 -25.73 3.00 19.70
N PHE A 419 -26.71 3.84 19.31
CA PHE A 419 -26.60 4.67 18.11
C PHE A 419 -25.52 5.75 18.22
N ASP A 420 -25.34 6.36 19.40
CA ASP A 420 -24.25 7.30 19.60
C ASP A 420 -22.89 6.61 19.62
N ALA A 421 -22.78 5.40 20.17
CA ALA A 421 -21.56 4.62 20.16
C ALA A 421 -21.20 4.10 18.75
N GLU A 422 -22.18 3.80 17.91
CA GLU A 422 -21.99 3.51 16.48
C GLU A 422 -21.50 4.76 15.73
N LEU A 423 -22.16 5.91 15.93
CA LEU A 423 -21.72 7.18 15.35
C LEU A 423 -20.31 7.58 15.78
N MET A 424 -19.96 7.42 17.05
CA MET A 424 -18.61 7.72 17.53
C MET A 424 -17.54 6.74 17.03
N ARG A 425 -17.91 5.60 16.44
CA ARG A 425 -16.97 4.71 15.77
C ARG A 425 -16.85 5.04 14.27
N ASP A 426 -17.71 5.88 13.71
CA ASP A 426 -17.62 6.32 12.31
C ASP A 426 -16.55 7.44 12.17
N PRO A 427 -15.49 7.24 11.35
CA PRO A 427 -14.49 8.27 11.06
C PRO A 427 -15.09 9.59 10.55
N ARG A 428 -16.13 9.54 9.72
CA ARG A 428 -16.78 10.73 9.12
C ARG A 428 -17.47 11.59 10.17
N VAL A 429 -18.07 10.95 11.19
CA VAL A 429 -18.69 11.65 12.32
C VAL A 429 -17.61 12.32 13.17
N ARG A 430 -16.46 11.67 13.41
CA ARG A 430 -15.36 12.29 14.17
C ARG A 430 -14.74 13.47 13.45
N ASP A 431 -14.57 13.38 12.14
CA ASP A 431 -14.13 14.50 11.32
C ASP A 431 -15.13 15.67 11.39
N ALA A 432 -16.44 15.39 11.25
CA ALA A 432 -17.48 16.40 11.40
C ALA A 432 -17.47 17.08 12.79
N ILE A 433 -17.29 16.31 13.87
CA ILE A 433 -17.18 16.87 15.23
C ILE A 433 -15.91 17.73 15.38
N ALA A 434 -14.78 17.28 14.82
CA ALA A 434 -13.52 18.01 14.89
C ALA A 434 -13.62 19.34 14.13
N ARG A 435 -14.17 19.32 12.92
CA ARG A 435 -14.43 20.52 12.11
C ARG A 435 -15.37 21.48 12.83
N ALA A 436 -16.52 21.01 13.31
CA ALA A 436 -17.47 21.84 14.04
C ALA A 436 -16.87 22.41 15.34
N THR A 437 -16.04 21.64 16.05
CA THR A 437 -15.33 22.14 17.23
C THR A 437 -14.32 23.23 16.85
N TYR A 438 -13.57 23.07 15.75
CA TYR A 438 -12.69 24.10 15.22
C TYR A 438 -13.46 25.39 14.87
N GLN A 439 -14.58 25.29 14.15
CA GLN A 439 -15.43 26.44 13.81
C GLN A 439 -15.91 27.15 15.08
N GLY A 440 -16.36 26.38 16.08
CA GLY A 440 -16.76 26.94 17.37
C GLY A 440 -15.62 27.62 18.13
N ILE A 441 -14.38 27.16 17.98
CA ILE A 441 -13.18 27.81 18.55
C ILE A 441 -12.90 29.15 17.84
N VAL A 442 -13.03 29.19 16.51
CA VAL A 442 -12.91 30.44 15.73
C VAL A 442 -13.95 31.45 16.19
N ASP A 443 -15.21 31.03 16.31
CA ASP A 443 -16.32 31.87 16.80
C ASP A 443 -16.09 32.38 18.21
N TYR A 444 -15.63 31.51 19.11
CA TYR A 444 -15.32 31.88 20.49
C TYR A 444 -14.21 32.94 20.52
N PHE A 445 -13.10 32.74 19.80
CA PHE A 445 -12.02 33.72 19.80
C PHE A 445 -12.45 35.03 19.14
N HIS A 446 -13.17 34.98 18.01
CA HIS A 446 -13.74 36.17 17.37
C HIS A 446 -14.58 37.00 18.35
N ALA A 447 -15.39 36.34 19.17
CA ALA A 447 -16.20 37.00 20.17
C ALA A 447 -15.38 37.58 21.34
N ILE A 448 -14.40 36.84 21.86
CA ILE A 448 -13.65 37.22 23.07
C ILE A 448 -12.54 38.25 22.78
N ASP A 449 -11.92 38.23 21.61
CA ASP A 449 -10.86 39.16 21.24
C ASP A 449 -11.35 40.45 20.53
N SER A 450 -12.66 40.70 20.59
CA SER A 450 -13.33 41.85 19.96
C SER A 450 -13.19 41.88 18.42
N GLY A 451 -13.19 40.69 17.80
CA GLY A 451 -13.18 40.50 16.35
C GLY A 451 -11.81 40.63 15.70
N ALA A 452 -10.73 40.42 16.47
CA ALA A 452 -9.37 40.33 15.94
C ALA A 452 -9.13 39.00 15.20
N THR A 453 -9.70 37.90 15.69
CA THR A 453 -9.80 36.64 14.96
C THR A 453 -10.76 36.80 13.78
N PRO A 454 -10.42 36.38 12.55
CA PRO A 454 -11.35 36.42 11.43
C PRO A 454 -12.57 35.53 11.66
N ASP A 455 -13.76 36.05 11.36
CA ASP A 455 -15.01 35.28 11.29
C ASP A 455 -15.08 34.56 9.93
N THR A 456 -14.23 33.55 9.76
CA THR A 456 -14.11 32.78 8.51
C THR A 456 -13.63 31.38 8.82
N ASP A 457 -14.42 30.39 8.43
CA ASP A 457 -14.05 28.98 8.55
C ASP A 457 -13.12 28.55 7.43
N ALA A 458 -12.22 27.62 7.73
CA ALA A 458 -11.43 26.91 6.72
C ALA A 458 -12.34 26.29 5.64
N PRO A 459 -11.89 26.15 4.38
CA PRO A 459 -12.72 25.58 3.32
C PRO A 459 -12.94 24.08 3.46
N GLY A 460 -13.96 23.56 2.78
CA GLY A 460 -14.16 22.12 2.61
C GLY A 460 -13.10 21.46 1.74
N GLN A 461 -12.92 20.15 1.92
CA GLN A 461 -11.97 19.31 1.18
C GLN A 461 -12.24 19.35 -0.34
N PRO A 462 -11.22 19.59 -1.20
CA PRO A 462 -11.34 19.43 -2.64
C PRO A 462 -11.66 17.98 -3.05
N THR A 463 -12.53 17.82 -4.05
CA THR A 463 -12.99 16.53 -4.59
C THR A 463 -12.71 16.42 -6.09
N ASP A 464 -13.07 15.28 -6.70
CA ASP A 464 -12.92 15.03 -8.15
C ASP A 464 -11.50 15.32 -8.65
N VAL A 465 -10.49 14.95 -7.87
CA VAL A 465 -9.09 15.24 -8.23
C VAL A 465 -8.64 14.24 -9.28
N TRP A 466 -7.93 14.75 -10.28
CA TRP A 466 -7.31 13.90 -11.29
C TRP A 466 -6.09 14.58 -11.88
N VAL A 467 -5.24 13.77 -12.50
CA VAL A 467 -4.01 14.24 -13.12
C VAL A 467 -3.81 13.56 -14.47
N GLU A 468 -3.38 14.35 -15.45
CA GLU A 468 -3.02 13.89 -16.78
C GLU A 468 -1.67 14.45 -17.22
N THR A 469 -0.93 13.66 -18.00
CA THR A 469 0.33 14.05 -18.63
C THR A 469 0.15 14.07 -20.13
N LYS A 470 0.08 15.28 -20.72
CA LYS A 470 0.00 15.45 -22.19
C LYS A 470 1.34 15.73 -22.84
N THR A 471 2.27 16.32 -22.09
CA THR A 471 3.58 16.76 -22.56
C THR A 471 4.65 16.23 -21.62
N ALA A 472 5.74 15.70 -22.17
CA ALA A 472 6.86 15.24 -21.37
C ALA A 472 7.39 16.36 -20.44
N GLY A 473 7.58 16.04 -19.17
CA GLY A 473 8.00 16.96 -18.12
C GLY A 473 6.89 17.86 -17.55
N GLU A 474 5.62 17.62 -17.92
CA GLU A 474 4.47 18.38 -17.43
C GLU A 474 3.34 17.48 -16.92
N ALA A 475 2.80 17.78 -15.74
CA ALA A 475 1.55 17.18 -15.24
C ALA A 475 0.48 18.27 -15.07
N VAL A 476 -0.75 17.99 -15.49
CA VAL A 476 -1.90 18.87 -15.27
C VAL A 476 -2.77 18.25 -14.19
N VAL A 477 -2.77 18.87 -13.00
CA VAL A 477 -3.61 18.46 -11.88
C VAL A 477 -4.90 19.27 -11.95
N HIS A 478 -6.04 18.60 -11.81
CA HIS A 478 -7.39 19.16 -11.86
C HIS A 478 -8.15 18.81 -10.58
N TRP A 479 -9.13 19.63 -10.21
CA TRP A 479 -9.95 19.43 -9.00
C TRP A 479 -11.27 20.18 -9.07
N THR A 480 -12.21 19.75 -8.23
CA THR A 480 -13.43 20.50 -7.86
C THR A 480 -13.25 21.12 -6.48
N ALA A 481 -13.74 22.35 -6.31
CA ALA A 481 -13.75 23.00 -5.01
C ALA A 481 -14.70 22.28 -4.04
N GLY A 482 -14.27 22.03 -2.81
CA GLY A 482 -15.11 21.46 -1.77
C GLY A 482 -16.37 22.28 -1.49
N ALA A 483 -17.38 21.62 -0.93
CA ALA A 483 -18.63 22.28 -0.56
C ALA A 483 -18.38 23.43 0.43
N ALA A 484 -19.00 24.59 0.18
CA ALA A 484 -18.96 25.74 1.06
C ALA A 484 -20.35 25.99 1.65
N ASN A 485 -20.54 25.59 2.90
CA ASN A 485 -21.79 25.73 3.65
C ASN A 485 -21.49 25.73 5.17
N GLY A 486 -22.52 25.91 6.00
CA GLY A 486 -22.34 26.07 7.45
C GLY A 486 -21.54 24.95 8.13
N TYR A 487 -21.73 23.69 7.71
CA TYR A 487 -21.09 22.53 8.34
C TYR A 487 -19.88 21.99 7.55
N ALA A 488 -19.72 22.37 6.28
CA ALA A 488 -18.62 21.93 5.41
C ALA A 488 -17.46 22.93 5.37
N GLY A 489 -17.67 24.16 5.85
CA GLY A 489 -16.66 25.21 5.93
C GLY A 489 -16.90 26.38 4.96
N GLY A 490 -15.97 27.33 4.98
CA GLY A 490 -16.06 28.57 4.22
C GLY A 490 -15.74 28.42 2.73
N PRO A 491 -16.03 29.42 1.88
CA PRO A 491 -15.61 29.40 0.48
C PRO A 491 -14.08 29.47 0.36
N ALA A 492 -13.53 28.72 -0.60
CA ALA A 492 -12.11 28.78 -0.95
C ALA A 492 -11.73 30.16 -1.54
N ALA A 493 -10.57 30.68 -1.18
CA ALA A 493 -9.95 31.87 -1.80
C ALA A 493 -8.87 31.49 -2.84
N GLY A 494 -8.38 30.26 -2.79
CA GLY A 494 -7.42 29.65 -3.71
C GLY A 494 -7.13 28.22 -3.28
N PHE A 495 -6.17 27.59 -3.93
CA PHE A 495 -5.80 26.19 -3.71
C PHE A 495 -4.29 26.05 -3.63
N THR A 496 -3.80 25.04 -2.92
CA THR A 496 -2.39 24.66 -2.92
C THR A 496 -2.26 23.24 -3.45
N VAL A 497 -1.47 23.08 -4.51
CA VAL A 497 -1.17 21.77 -5.10
C VAL A 497 0.19 21.31 -4.60
N TYR A 498 0.18 20.23 -3.84
CA TYR A 498 1.36 19.58 -3.30
C TYR A 498 1.85 18.50 -4.26
N ALA A 499 3.17 18.36 -4.41
CA ALA A 499 3.80 17.30 -5.20
C ALA A 499 4.70 16.42 -4.33
N SER A 500 4.83 15.15 -4.68
CA SER A 500 5.65 14.17 -3.96
C SER A 500 6.29 13.18 -4.92
N THR A 501 7.44 12.63 -4.53
CA THR A 501 8.16 11.57 -5.25
C THR A 501 7.91 10.18 -4.68
N ASN A 502 7.31 10.07 -3.49
CA ASN A 502 7.00 8.79 -2.82
C ASN A 502 5.51 8.65 -2.46
N GLY A 503 4.71 9.71 -2.63
CA GLY A 503 3.28 9.70 -2.34
C GLY A 503 2.89 9.99 -0.90
N TYR A 504 3.84 10.00 0.03
CA TYR A 504 3.58 10.16 1.47
C TYR A 504 4.12 11.48 2.03
N GLY A 505 5.35 11.85 1.65
CA GLY A 505 5.96 13.13 2.00
C GLY A 505 5.80 14.13 0.85
N PHE A 506 5.16 15.26 1.11
CA PHE A 506 4.86 16.25 0.08
C PHE A 506 5.74 17.50 0.19
N ASP A 507 5.94 18.18 -0.94
CA ASP A 507 6.73 19.41 -1.07
C ASP A 507 6.06 20.63 -0.41
N GLY A 508 6.64 21.82 -0.55
CA GLY A 508 6.11 23.05 0.03
C GLY A 508 4.81 23.57 -0.61
N GLY A 509 4.33 22.95 -1.68
CA GLY A 509 3.06 23.28 -2.32
C GLY A 509 3.06 24.54 -3.20
N ARG A 510 2.34 24.47 -4.32
CA ARG A 510 2.15 25.60 -5.26
C ARG A 510 0.78 26.23 -5.04
N TYR A 511 0.77 27.46 -4.54
CA TYR A 511 -0.46 28.22 -4.37
C TYR A 511 -1.01 28.76 -5.70
N VAL A 512 -2.30 28.58 -5.91
CA VAL A 512 -3.09 29.05 -7.04
C VAL A 512 -4.22 29.95 -6.51
N ALA A 513 -4.15 31.24 -6.83
CA ALA A 513 -5.12 32.21 -6.35
C ALA A 513 -6.46 32.12 -7.10
N GLY A 514 -7.56 32.30 -6.35
CA GLY A 514 -8.91 32.47 -6.88
C GLY A 514 -9.79 31.24 -6.68
N ALA A 515 -11.00 31.47 -6.15
CA ALA A 515 -12.02 30.45 -5.89
C ALA A 515 -12.46 29.64 -7.13
N GLY A 516 -12.25 30.18 -8.34
CA GLY A 516 -12.62 29.53 -9.61
C GLY A 516 -11.47 28.78 -10.28
N ALA A 517 -10.31 28.65 -9.63
CA ALA A 517 -9.24 27.80 -10.12
C ALA A 517 -9.62 26.32 -9.97
N THR A 518 -9.47 25.55 -11.03
CA THR A 518 -9.83 24.11 -11.09
C THR A 518 -8.69 23.25 -11.65
N SER A 519 -7.55 23.86 -11.95
CA SER A 519 -6.38 23.14 -12.47
C SER A 519 -5.07 23.91 -12.29
N LEU A 520 -3.96 23.18 -12.30
CA LEU A 520 -2.59 23.68 -12.31
C LEU A 520 -1.72 22.81 -13.22
N VAL A 521 -0.93 23.46 -14.07
CA VAL A 521 0.15 22.80 -14.82
C VAL A 521 1.43 22.88 -14.00
N ILE A 522 2.03 21.73 -13.69
CA ILE A 522 3.32 21.59 -13.03
C ILE A 522 4.34 21.19 -14.10
N THR A 523 5.43 21.94 -14.22
CA THR A 523 6.45 21.77 -15.26
C THR A 523 7.82 21.45 -14.65
N GLY A 524 8.72 20.84 -15.43
CA GLY A 524 10.08 20.54 -14.99
C GLY A 524 10.18 19.25 -14.16
N LEU A 525 9.17 18.41 -14.28
CA LEU A 525 9.15 17.05 -13.72
C LEU A 525 10.09 16.16 -14.55
N ASP A 526 10.71 15.17 -13.90
CA ASP A 526 11.51 14.16 -14.58
C ASP A 526 10.58 13.17 -15.33
N PRO A 527 10.66 13.07 -16.66
CA PRO A 527 9.86 12.12 -17.43
C PRO A 527 10.06 10.66 -17.02
N ALA A 528 11.20 10.32 -16.43
CA ALA A 528 11.54 8.97 -15.98
C ALA A 528 11.10 8.66 -14.54
N GLN A 529 10.26 9.50 -13.93
CA GLN A 529 9.82 9.34 -12.55
C GLN A 529 8.28 9.45 -12.42
N ALA A 530 7.71 8.64 -11.53
CA ALA A 530 6.35 8.81 -11.05
C ALA A 530 6.28 9.91 -9.97
N TYR A 531 5.30 10.81 -10.10
CA TYR A 531 4.99 11.86 -9.15
C TYR A 531 3.57 11.69 -8.61
N PHE A 532 3.36 12.19 -7.41
CA PHE A 532 2.11 12.12 -6.70
C PHE A 532 1.65 13.52 -6.30
N PHE A 533 0.35 13.76 -6.36
CA PHE A 533 -0.23 15.07 -6.11
C PHE A 533 -1.43 14.99 -5.19
N LYS A 534 -1.61 16.04 -4.39
CA LYS A 534 -2.85 16.29 -3.64
C LYS A 534 -3.15 17.78 -3.62
N VAL A 535 -4.42 18.12 -3.42
CA VAL A 535 -4.90 19.51 -3.45
C VAL A 535 -5.55 19.84 -2.10
N VAL A 536 -5.22 21.02 -1.56
CA VAL A 536 -5.97 21.64 -0.45
C VAL A 536 -6.57 22.95 -0.93
N ALA A 537 -7.68 23.35 -0.31
CA ALA A 537 -8.25 24.68 -0.46
C ALA A 537 -7.75 25.59 0.68
N ASN A 538 -7.60 26.89 0.38
CA ASN A 538 -7.10 27.89 1.32
C ASN A 538 -8.07 29.08 1.40
N ASN A 539 -8.29 29.61 2.61
CA ASN A 539 -8.85 30.94 2.83
C ASN A 539 -8.29 31.57 4.13
N GLN A 540 -8.94 32.59 4.69
CA GLN A 540 -8.49 33.22 5.95
C GLN A 540 -8.74 32.36 7.20
N GLY A 541 -9.59 31.34 7.11
CA GLY A 541 -9.84 30.38 8.18
C GLY A 541 -8.72 29.35 8.35
N GLY A 542 -8.08 28.98 7.25
CA GLY A 542 -6.96 28.03 7.24
C GLY A 542 -6.91 27.22 5.95
N GLN A 543 -6.29 26.05 6.05
CA GLN A 543 -6.30 25.00 5.02
C GLN A 543 -7.41 23.98 5.28
N SER A 544 -8.02 23.48 4.20
CA SER A 544 -8.92 22.33 4.25
C SER A 544 -8.14 21.03 4.48
N PRO A 545 -8.82 19.92 4.85
CA PRO A 545 -8.30 18.59 4.57
C PRO A 545 -7.88 18.45 3.10
N ALA A 546 -6.89 17.60 2.83
CA ALA A 546 -6.40 17.37 1.48
C ALA A 546 -7.31 16.42 0.70
N SER A 547 -7.37 16.57 -0.63
CA SER A 547 -7.92 15.55 -1.52
C SER A 547 -7.21 14.20 -1.36
N GLU A 548 -7.78 13.15 -1.95
CA GLU A 548 -7.05 11.92 -2.24
C GLU A 548 -5.77 12.18 -3.05
N VAL A 549 -4.85 11.20 -3.04
CA VAL A 549 -3.59 11.27 -3.77
C VAL A 549 -3.76 10.70 -5.18
N VAL A 550 -3.33 11.46 -6.18
CA VAL A 550 -3.32 11.06 -7.59
C VAL A 550 -1.89 10.95 -8.11
N ALA A 551 -1.64 10.01 -9.03
CA ALA A 551 -0.32 9.73 -9.56
C ALA A 551 -0.20 10.06 -11.06
N ALA A 552 0.97 10.52 -11.48
CA ALA A 552 1.31 10.65 -12.89
C ALA A 552 2.79 10.37 -13.13
N SER A 553 3.13 9.74 -14.26
CA SER A 553 4.48 9.83 -14.80
C SER A 553 4.52 10.98 -15.80
N ALA A 554 5.56 11.80 -15.73
CA ALA A 554 5.72 12.95 -16.61
C ALA A 554 6.31 12.57 -17.98
N SER A 555 6.18 11.31 -18.42
CA SER A 555 6.77 10.79 -19.67
C SER A 555 6.13 11.40 -20.92
N GLY A 556 4.83 11.73 -20.85
CA GLY A 556 4.03 12.16 -21.99
C GLY A 556 3.83 11.02 -23.01
N GLY A 557 3.16 11.31 -24.12
CA GLY A 557 3.01 10.35 -25.22
C GLY A 557 1.60 9.79 -25.39
N GLN A 558 1.47 8.81 -26.30
CA GLN A 558 0.18 8.20 -26.67
C GLN A 558 -0.18 6.97 -25.83
N GLU A 559 0.82 6.31 -25.23
CA GLU A 559 0.64 5.09 -24.47
C GLU A 559 0.27 5.43 -23.03
N ARG A 560 -1.02 5.31 -22.72
CA ARG A 560 -1.61 5.88 -21.50
C ARG A 560 -2.29 4.78 -20.70
N VAL A 561 -1.86 4.60 -19.46
CA VAL A 561 -2.61 3.84 -18.47
C VAL A 561 -3.32 4.77 -17.50
N LEU A 562 -4.54 4.40 -17.15
CA LEU A 562 -5.34 5.10 -16.14
C LEU A 562 -5.39 4.26 -14.88
N ILE A 563 -5.05 4.86 -13.74
CA ILE A 563 -5.42 4.37 -12.42
C ILE A 563 -6.73 5.06 -12.05
N VAL A 564 -7.74 4.28 -11.66
CA VAL A 564 -9.00 4.79 -11.14
C VAL A 564 -9.05 4.50 -9.65
N ASN A 565 -9.13 5.55 -8.85
CA ASN A 565 -9.41 5.43 -7.42
C ASN A 565 -10.93 5.31 -7.28
N GLY A 566 -11.42 4.16 -6.81
CA GLY A 566 -12.83 3.96 -6.48
C GLY A 566 -13.02 3.26 -5.15
N PHE A 567 -12.08 3.48 -4.22
CA PHE A 567 -12.21 3.04 -2.83
C PHE A 567 -12.56 4.26 -1.98
N ASP A 568 -13.85 4.52 -1.84
CA ASP A 568 -14.38 5.70 -1.17
C ASP A 568 -14.87 5.37 0.23
N ARG A 569 -15.23 4.10 0.45
CA ARG A 569 -15.73 3.61 1.73
C ARG A 569 -14.80 4.00 2.88
N LEU A 570 -15.39 4.72 3.83
CA LEU A 570 -14.80 5.09 5.10
C LEU A 570 -15.90 5.09 6.16
N ASP A 571 -16.13 3.93 6.76
CA ASP A 571 -17.12 3.75 7.81
C ASP A 571 -16.56 2.89 8.96
N ARG A 572 -17.35 2.72 10.02
CA ARG A 572 -16.90 2.06 11.25
C ARG A 572 -16.53 0.58 11.09
N SER A 573 -17.00 -0.11 10.04
CA SER A 573 -16.65 -1.53 9.82
C SER A 573 -15.21 -1.71 9.37
N LEU A 574 -14.56 -0.67 8.84
CA LEU A 574 -13.15 -0.69 8.44
C LEU A 574 -12.20 -0.34 9.59
N ASN A 575 -12.73 -0.11 10.80
CA ASN A 575 -11.90 0.27 11.93
C ASN A 575 -11.01 -0.89 12.38
N PRO A 576 -9.72 -0.66 12.65
CA PRO A 576 -8.89 -1.67 13.30
C PRO A 576 -9.46 -2.03 14.68
N THR A 577 -9.37 -3.33 15.01
CA THR A 577 -9.81 -3.85 16.31
C THR A 577 -8.62 -4.14 17.23
N GLN A 578 -8.80 -3.89 18.53
CA GLN A 578 -7.83 -4.24 19.56
C GLN A 578 -8.49 -5.01 20.70
N THR A 579 -7.76 -5.97 21.28
CA THR A 579 -8.25 -6.70 22.46
C THR A 579 -8.26 -5.77 23.67
N PHE A 580 -9.43 -5.58 24.27
CA PHE A 580 -9.56 -4.81 25.50
C PHE A 580 -8.96 -5.57 26.69
N VAL A 581 -8.23 -4.87 27.57
CA VAL A 581 -7.50 -5.46 28.72
C VAL A 581 -8.39 -6.33 29.62
N GLN A 582 -9.68 -6.04 29.71
CA GLN A 582 -10.63 -6.80 30.54
C GLN A 582 -11.46 -7.82 29.74
N GLY A 583 -11.09 -8.07 28.48
CA GLY A 583 -11.76 -8.97 27.54
C GLY A 583 -12.74 -8.25 26.58
N GLY A 584 -12.92 -8.82 25.40
CA GLY A 584 -13.72 -8.26 24.31
C GLY A 584 -12.89 -7.48 23.28
N LEU A 585 -13.52 -7.11 22.17
CA LEU A 585 -12.92 -6.34 21.08
C LEU A 585 -13.38 -4.88 21.15
N LEU A 586 -12.41 -3.98 21.01
CA LEU A 586 -12.57 -2.53 20.94
C LEU A 586 -12.19 -2.07 19.53
N GLU A 587 -13.06 -1.31 18.88
CA GLU A 587 -12.76 -0.65 17.61
C GLU A 587 -12.06 0.69 17.85
N ARG A 588 -11.07 1.01 17.03
CA ARG A 588 -10.30 2.26 17.09
C ARG A 588 -10.50 3.06 15.81
N VAL A 589 -10.80 4.35 15.95
CA VAL A 589 -11.05 5.20 14.78
C VAL A 589 -9.75 5.83 14.32
N ARG A 590 -9.05 5.11 13.44
CA ARG A 590 -7.73 5.48 12.92
C ARG A 590 -7.76 5.46 11.38
N PRO A 591 -8.14 6.56 10.70
CA PRO A 591 -8.39 6.57 9.26
C PRO A 591 -7.28 5.98 8.39
N ARG A 592 -6.02 6.24 8.76
CA ARG A 592 -4.87 5.71 8.03
C ARG A 592 -4.74 4.18 8.08
N GLN A 593 -5.43 3.52 9.01
CA GLN A 593 -5.53 2.06 9.13
C GLN A 593 -6.87 1.51 8.59
N SER A 594 -7.67 2.36 7.93
CA SER A 594 -8.96 2.02 7.34
C SER A 594 -8.94 2.39 5.84
N ASN A 595 -9.02 3.68 5.54
CA ASN A 595 -8.83 4.22 4.19
C ASN A 595 -7.98 5.49 4.27
N SER A 596 -6.73 5.40 3.79
CA SER A 596 -5.78 6.50 3.76
C SER A 596 -5.92 7.42 2.54
N PHE A 597 -6.74 7.05 1.54
CA PHE A 597 -6.92 7.75 0.27
C PHE A 597 -5.61 8.01 -0.50
N ASP A 598 -4.60 7.15 -0.30
CA ASP A 598 -3.29 7.24 -0.95
C ASP A 598 -2.89 5.95 -1.70
N TYR A 599 -3.84 5.06 -1.99
CA TYR A 599 -3.55 3.74 -2.60
C TYR A 599 -3.11 3.78 -4.07
N ALA A 600 -3.28 4.92 -4.75
CA ALA A 600 -2.63 5.18 -6.04
C ALA A 600 -1.11 5.06 -5.96
N VAL A 601 -0.51 5.22 -4.77
CA VAL A 601 0.93 5.09 -4.54
C VAL A 601 1.43 3.68 -4.82
N GLN A 602 0.78 2.66 -4.27
CA GLN A 602 1.18 1.26 -4.42
C GLN A 602 1.01 0.82 -5.88
N MET A 603 -0.08 1.23 -6.53
CA MET A 603 -0.38 0.92 -7.93
C MET A 603 0.61 1.58 -8.88
N ALA A 604 0.78 2.91 -8.80
CA ALA A 604 1.67 3.65 -9.69
C ALA A 604 3.14 3.27 -9.49
N SER A 605 3.56 3.00 -8.24
CA SER A 605 4.93 2.54 -7.98
C SER A 605 5.20 1.17 -8.59
N ALA A 606 4.24 0.25 -8.55
CA ALA A 606 4.36 -1.06 -9.17
C ALA A 606 4.38 -0.95 -10.71
N ILE A 607 3.51 -0.11 -11.30
CA ILE A 607 3.48 0.14 -12.75
C ILE A 607 4.81 0.76 -13.20
N HIS A 608 5.27 1.79 -12.51
CA HIS A 608 6.52 2.47 -12.84
C HIS A 608 7.74 1.55 -12.70
N SER A 609 7.76 0.67 -11.69
CA SER A 609 8.83 -0.33 -11.53
C SER A 609 8.84 -1.37 -12.65
N ALA A 610 7.66 -1.74 -13.15
CA ALA A 610 7.48 -2.73 -14.21
C ALA A 610 7.74 -2.16 -15.61
N ALA A 611 7.28 -0.94 -15.87
CA ALA A 611 7.37 -0.26 -17.16
C ALA A 611 7.59 1.25 -16.95
N PRO A 612 8.85 1.69 -16.72
CA PRO A 612 9.14 3.08 -16.36
C PRO A 612 8.77 4.10 -17.44
N GLY A 613 8.69 3.68 -18.71
CA GLY A 613 8.27 4.52 -19.83
C GLY A 613 6.76 4.72 -19.97
N LEU A 614 5.95 3.93 -19.27
CA LEU A 614 4.49 3.96 -19.41
C LEU A 614 3.92 5.25 -18.82
N SER A 615 3.07 5.97 -19.58
CA SER A 615 2.43 7.18 -19.08
C SER A 615 1.30 6.81 -18.12
N ILE A 616 1.44 7.22 -16.86
CA ILE A 616 0.45 7.01 -15.80
C ILE A 616 -0.39 8.28 -15.68
N SER A 617 -1.71 8.11 -15.63
CA SER A 617 -2.68 9.12 -15.18
C SER A 617 -3.52 8.52 -14.08
N THR A 618 -4.08 9.36 -13.21
CA THR A 618 -4.97 8.91 -12.13
C THR A 618 -6.19 9.81 -12.06
N ALA A 619 -7.36 9.23 -11.82
CA ALA A 619 -8.60 9.95 -11.62
C ALA A 619 -9.48 9.27 -10.57
N ALA A 620 -10.27 10.08 -9.87
CA ALA A 620 -11.43 9.62 -9.11
C ALA A 620 -12.44 8.90 -10.03
N ASN A 621 -13.08 7.86 -9.54
CA ASN A 621 -14.10 7.08 -10.26
C ASN A 621 -15.31 7.93 -10.66
N GLU A 622 -15.70 8.95 -9.89
CA GLU A 622 -16.85 9.80 -10.24
C GLU A 622 -16.65 10.55 -11.56
N LEU A 623 -15.39 10.81 -11.94
CA LEU A 623 -15.04 11.41 -13.22
C LEU A 623 -15.26 10.45 -14.40
N VAL A 624 -15.15 9.15 -14.18
CA VAL A 624 -15.54 8.12 -15.14
C VAL A 624 -17.08 8.04 -15.19
N ALA A 625 -17.73 7.97 -14.02
CA ALA A 625 -19.19 7.88 -13.90
C ALA A 625 -19.90 9.04 -14.61
N ASN A 626 -19.37 10.27 -14.48
CA ASN A 626 -19.94 11.47 -15.10
C ASN A 626 -19.47 11.74 -16.54
N GLY A 627 -18.53 10.93 -17.05
CA GLY A 627 -18.00 11.00 -18.42
C GLY A 627 -16.97 12.11 -18.67
N THR A 628 -16.38 12.71 -17.63
CA THR A 628 -15.26 13.64 -17.75
C THR A 628 -13.98 12.92 -18.19
N VAL A 629 -13.77 11.70 -17.70
CA VAL A 629 -12.69 10.80 -18.11
C VAL A 629 -13.27 9.68 -18.98
N ASP A 630 -12.82 9.60 -20.23
CA ASP A 630 -13.21 8.55 -21.17
C ASP A 630 -12.19 7.40 -21.12
N LEU A 631 -12.63 6.18 -20.75
CA LEU A 631 -11.75 5.02 -20.67
C LEU A 631 -11.11 4.66 -22.01
N THR A 632 -11.74 5.01 -23.14
CA THR A 632 -11.23 4.70 -24.49
C THR A 632 -10.01 5.53 -24.89
N ASP A 633 -9.63 6.52 -24.07
CA ASP A 633 -8.37 7.24 -24.20
C ASP A 633 -7.16 6.42 -23.73
N TYR A 634 -7.35 5.32 -23.02
CA TYR A 634 -6.28 4.58 -22.35
C TYR A 634 -6.12 3.17 -22.91
N ASP A 635 -4.89 2.67 -22.94
CA ASP A 635 -4.56 1.32 -23.43
C ASP A 635 -4.86 0.23 -22.39
N ALA A 636 -4.82 0.62 -21.11
CA ALA A 636 -5.20 -0.19 -19.97
C ALA A 636 -5.72 0.68 -18.82
N VAL A 637 -6.65 0.12 -18.06
CA VAL A 637 -7.26 0.74 -16.88
C VAL A 637 -7.00 -0.15 -15.66
N PHE A 638 -6.53 0.44 -14.57
CA PHE A 638 -6.24 -0.19 -13.30
C PHE A 638 -7.19 0.39 -12.26
N TRP A 639 -8.14 -0.40 -11.78
CA TRP A 639 -9.20 0.07 -10.91
C TRP A 639 -9.00 -0.43 -9.48
N ILE A 640 -8.85 0.50 -8.55
CA ILE A 640 -8.65 0.25 -7.12
C ILE A 640 -10.01 0.32 -6.44
N LEU A 641 -10.43 -0.76 -5.79
CA LEU A 641 -11.69 -0.83 -5.05
C LEU A 641 -11.50 -1.07 -3.56
N GLY A 642 -10.29 -1.40 -3.07
CA GLY A 642 -10.09 -1.65 -1.65
C GLY A 642 -11.15 -2.59 -1.06
N GLU A 643 -11.91 -2.11 -0.07
CA GLU A 643 -13.07 -2.81 0.53
C GLU A 643 -14.41 -2.16 0.18
N GLU A 644 -14.50 -1.57 -1.00
CA GLU A 644 -15.72 -0.98 -1.53
C GLU A 644 -16.84 -2.04 -1.56
N SER A 645 -18.04 -1.66 -1.11
CA SER A 645 -19.15 -2.60 -0.93
C SER A 645 -20.49 -1.84 -1.03
N THR A 646 -21.53 -2.32 -0.34
CA THR A 646 -22.92 -1.90 -0.57
C THR A 646 -23.19 -0.42 -0.29
N ALA A 647 -22.42 0.22 0.61
CA ALA A 647 -22.66 1.59 1.06
C ALA A 647 -22.25 2.64 0.02
N ASP A 648 -21.03 2.56 -0.50
CA ASP A 648 -20.51 3.50 -1.51
C ASP A 648 -20.52 2.91 -2.94
N GLN A 649 -21.05 1.68 -3.06
CA GLN A 649 -21.33 0.91 -4.29
C GLN A 649 -20.08 0.48 -5.06
N THR A 650 -19.81 -0.82 -5.07
CA THR A 650 -18.80 -1.39 -5.96
C THR A 650 -19.23 -1.29 -7.42
N PHE A 651 -18.63 -0.37 -8.18
CA PHE A 651 -19.06 0.00 -9.54
C PHE A 651 -20.53 0.43 -9.63
N ASP A 652 -20.77 1.74 -9.69
CA ASP A 652 -22.11 2.27 -9.95
C ASP A 652 -22.61 1.89 -11.37
N VAL A 653 -23.91 2.07 -11.64
CA VAL A 653 -24.50 1.71 -12.94
C VAL A 653 -23.84 2.41 -14.15
N SER A 654 -23.36 3.63 -13.95
CA SER A 654 -22.68 4.42 -14.98
C SER A 654 -21.28 3.87 -15.26
N GLU A 655 -20.55 3.52 -14.21
CA GLU A 655 -19.21 2.90 -14.27
C GLU A 655 -19.28 1.50 -14.87
N GLN A 656 -20.24 0.67 -14.45
CA GLN A 656 -20.51 -0.64 -15.06
C GLN A 656 -20.71 -0.50 -16.58
N SER A 657 -21.48 0.52 -17.00
CA SER A 657 -21.75 0.80 -18.41
C SER A 657 -20.50 1.28 -19.17
N ALA A 658 -19.67 2.12 -18.55
CA ALA A 658 -18.43 2.63 -19.12
C ALA A 658 -17.41 1.50 -19.31
N VAL A 659 -17.19 0.69 -18.28
CA VAL A 659 -16.26 -0.45 -18.30
C VAL A 659 -16.70 -1.51 -19.30
N ALA A 660 -17.98 -1.88 -19.33
CA ALA A 660 -18.49 -2.85 -20.30
C ALA A 660 -18.30 -2.35 -21.76
N SER A 661 -18.49 -1.06 -22.00
CA SER A 661 -18.29 -0.45 -23.32
C SER A 661 -16.81 -0.45 -23.72
N TYR A 662 -15.93 -0.11 -22.78
CA TYR A 662 -14.48 -0.11 -22.97
C TYR A 662 -13.95 -1.51 -23.30
N LEU A 663 -14.32 -2.54 -22.54
CA LEU A 663 -13.90 -3.93 -22.78
C LEU A 663 -14.46 -4.49 -24.09
N THR A 664 -15.72 -4.20 -24.43
CA THR A 664 -16.30 -4.57 -25.74
C THR A 664 -15.55 -3.92 -26.90
N GLY A 665 -14.93 -2.76 -26.67
CA GLY A 665 -14.08 -2.06 -27.62
C GLY A 665 -12.67 -2.63 -27.78
N GLY A 666 -12.31 -3.69 -27.04
CA GLY A 666 -10.95 -4.24 -27.01
C GLY A 666 -10.07 -3.72 -25.87
N GLY A 667 -10.68 -2.98 -24.92
CA GLY A 667 -9.98 -2.45 -23.75
C GLY A 667 -9.43 -3.53 -22.82
N LYS A 668 -8.59 -3.09 -21.88
CA LYS A 668 -7.87 -3.93 -20.94
C LYS A 668 -8.06 -3.42 -19.52
N LEU A 669 -8.54 -4.28 -18.63
CA LEU A 669 -8.92 -3.91 -17.27
C LEU A 669 -8.21 -4.80 -16.25
N PHE A 670 -7.46 -4.18 -15.36
CA PHE A 670 -7.06 -4.75 -14.09
C PHE A 670 -7.96 -4.18 -13.00
N VAL A 671 -8.53 -5.03 -12.15
CA VAL A 671 -9.35 -4.62 -11.01
C VAL A 671 -8.96 -5.41 -9.77
N SER A 672 -8.91 -4.75 -8.63
CA SER A 672 -8.60 -5.39 -7.35
C SER A 672 -9.41 -4.79 -6.22
N GLY A 673 -9.96 -5.64 -5.38
CA GLY A 673 -10.70 -5.28 -4.17
C GLY A 673 -11.30 -6.53 -3.51
N ALA A 674 -11.63 -6.41 -2.24
CA ALA A 674 -12.50 -7.32 -1.52
C ALA A 674 -13.98 -6.99 -1.80
N GLU A 675 -14.91 -7.86 -1.42
CA GLU A 675 -16.37 -7.62 -1.47
C GLU A 675 -16.99 -7.34 -2.86
N ILE A 676 -16.21 -7.37 -3.95
CA ILE A 676 -16.69 -7.08 -5.30
C ILE A 676 -17.78 -8.08 -5.72
N GLY A 677 -17.55 -9.36 -5.46
CA GLY A 677 -18.51 -10.43 -5.75
C GLY A 677 -19.68 -10.42 -4.78
N TRP A 678 -19.44 -10.10 -3.50
CA TRP A 678 -20.50 -9.97 -2.51
C TRP A 678 -21.54 -8.94 -2.93
N GLU A 679 -21.12 -7.72 -3.27
CA GLU A 679 -22.02 -6.64 -3.68
C GLU A 679 -22.65 -6.94 -5.06
N LEU A 680 -21.81 -7.15 -6.08
CA LEU A 680 -22.30 -7.16 -7.45
C LEU A 680 -23.08 -8.44 -7.78
N ASP A 681 -22.62 -9.60 -7.31
CA ASP A 681 -23.21 -10.90 -7.62
C ASP A 681 -24.19 -11.35 -6.53
N ASN A 682 -23.75 -11.48 -5.28
CA ASN A 682 -24.57 -12.07 -4.22
C ASN A 682 -25.75 -11.17 -3.81
N LEU A 683 -25.53 -9.87 -3.61
CA LEU A 683 -26.59 -8.89 -3.29
C LEU A 683 -27.31 -8.37 -4.54
N GLY A 684 -26.72 -8.56 -5.72
CA GLY A 684 -27.32 -8.26 -7.00
C GLY A 684 -27.16 -6.82 -7.48
N GLY A 685 -26.09 -6.13 -7.08
CA GLY A 685 -25.73 -4.78 -7.54
C GLY A 685 -25.37 -4.71 -9.03
N GLY A 686 -24.95 -5.83 -9.63
CA GLY A 686 -24.56 -5.87 -11.04
C GLY A 686 -24.19 -7.27 -11.54
N GLN A 687 -24.97 -8.31 -11.21
CA GLN A 687 -24.63 -9.72 -11.51
C GLN A 687 -24.22 -9.95 -12.96
N SER A 688 -24.94 -9.34 -13.91
CA SER A 688 -24.62 -9.48 -15.33
C SER A 688 -23.29 -8.80 -15.69
N PHE A 689 -22.99 -7.66 -15.09
CA PHE A 689 -21.68 -7.01 -15.23
C PHE A 689 -20.59 -7.89 -14.62
N TYR A 690 -20.76 -8.37 -13.40
CA TYR A 690 -19.80 -9.24 -12.73
C TYR A 690 -19.50 -10.54 -13.52
N ASN A 691 -20.53 -11.31 -13.87
CA ASN A 691 -20.36 -12.60 -14.53
C ASN A 691 -19.90 -12.48 -15.99
N ASN A 692 -20.37 -11.46 -16.74
CA ASN A 692 -20.11 -11.37 -18.18
C ASN A 692 -19.01 -10.38 -18.56
N THR A 693 -18.75 -9.36 -17.72
CA THR A 693 -17.76 -8.31 -17.98
C THR A 693 -16.50 -8.55 -17.16
N LEU A 694 -16.62 -8.72 -15.84
CA LEU A 694 -15.47 -9.06 -14.98
C LEU A 694 -15.09 -10.55 -15.03
N ARG A 695 -15.96 -11.39 -15.62
CA ARG A 695 -15.74 -12.82 -15.89
C ARG A 695 -15.53 -13.67 -14.63
N ALA A 696 -16.22 -13.31 -13.55
CA ALA A 696 -16.17 -14.02 -12.27
C ALA A 696 -17.57 -14.41 -11.77
N GLU A 697 -17.64 -15.44 -10.92
CA GLU A 697 -18.82 -15.87 -10.17
C GLU A 697 -18.47 -15.85 -8.68
N TYR A 698 -19.37 -15.33 -7.84
CA TYR A 698 -19.19 -15.33 -6.39
C TYR A 698 -19.42 -16.72 -5.80
N ILE A 699 -18.58 -17.12 -4.85
CA ILE A 699 -18.66 -18.40 -4.15
C ILE A 699 -18.85 -18.23 -2.65
N ALA A 700 -18.06 -17.36 -2.01
CA ALA A 700 -18.13 -17.08 -0.58
C ALA A 700 -17.50 -15.71 -0.26
N ASP A 701 -17.92 -15.12 0.85
CA ASP A 701 -17.50 -13.79 1.33
C ASP A 701 -16.06 -13.73 1.82
N ASP A 702 -15.58 -14.85 2.33
CA ASP A 702 -14.37 -14.84 3.12
C ASP A 702 -13.55 -16.10 2.85
N ALA A 703 -12.37 -15.85 2.27
CA ALA A 703 -11.36 -16.86 2.02
C ALA A 703 -10.77 -17.46 3.31
N ASN A 704 -10.92 -16.81 4.46
CA ASN A 704 -10.35 -17.18 5.76
C ASN A 704 -8.82 -17.34 5.69
N THR A 705 -8.15 -16.51 4.90
CA THR A 705 -6.69 -16.51 4.75
C THR A 705 -6.20 -15.23 4.09
N TYR A 706 -5.00 -14.81 4.46
CA TYR A 706 -4.29 -13.67 3.88
C TYR A 706 -3.19 -14.08 2.88
N GLN A 707 -3.30 -15.28 2.30
CA GLN A 707 -2.27 -15.86 1.44
C GLN A 707 -2.86 -16.33 0.11
N ALA A 708 -2.15 -16.08 -0.99
CA ALA A 708 -2.51 -16.58 -2.31
C ALA A 708 -1.28 -17.04 -3.11
N THR A 709 -1.52 -17.94 -4.05
CA THR A 709 -0.48 -18.52 -4.92
C THR A 709 -0.94 -18.54 -6.38
N GLY A 710 0.00 -18.33 -7.29
CA GLY A 710 -0.15 -18.45 -8.73
C GLY A 710 -0.77 -19.78 -9.19
N ALA A 711 -1.84 -19.71 -9.97
CA ALA A 711 -2.41 -20.89 -10.61
C ALA A 711 -1.48 -21.40 -11.74
N VAL A 712 -1.39 -22.72 -11.91
CA VAL A 712 -0.57 -23.34 -12.97
C VAL A 712 -1.09 -22.94 -14.35
N GLY A 713 -0.21 -22.49 -15.25
CA GLY A 713 -0.53 -22.02 -16.59
C GLY A 713 -1.14 -20.61 -16.64
N SER A 714 -1.22 -19.91 -15.50
CA SER A 714 -1.70 -18.53 -15.43
C SER A 714 -0.54 -17.53 -15.57
N ILE A 715 -0.88 -16.25 -15.72
CA ILE A 715 0.11 -15.16 -15.73
C ILE A 715 0.86 -15.09 -14.39
N PHE A 716 0.26 -15.50 -13.27
CA PHE A 716 0.90 -15.44 -11.96
C PHE A 716 1.56 -16.75 -11.53
N GLU A 717 1.72 -17.74 -12.42
CA GLU A 717 2.35 -19.03 -12.08
C GLU A 717 3.68 -18.83 -11.33
N GLY A 718 3.83 -19.48 -10.17
CA GLY A 718 5.03 -19.42 -9.35
C GLY A 718 5.09 -18.26 -8.34
N ILE A 719 4.18 -17.28 -8.39
CA ILE A 719 4.09 -16.22 -7.38
C ILE A 719 3.45 -16.80 -6.11
N ASN A 720 4.02 -16.45 -4.95
CA ASN A 720 3.38 -16.62 -3.64
C ASN A 720 3.35 -15.25 -2.98
N LEU A 721 2.21 -14.91 -2.38
CA LEU A 721 2.01 -13.60 -1.78
C LEU A 721 1.25 -13.70 -0.48
N THR A 722 1.40 -12.63 0.30
CA THR A 722 0.61 -12.33 1.49
C THR A 722 0.02 -10.94 1.29
N PHE A 723 -1.26 -10.78 1.59
CA PHE A 723 -1.92 -9.49 1.69
C PHE A 723 -2.20 -9.16 3.16
N ASP A 724 -2.52 -7.91 3.44
CA ASP A 724 -2.49 -7.36 4.79
C ASP A 724 -3.63 -7.87 5.68
N ASP A 725 -3.30 -8.18 6.93
CA ASP A 725 -4.20 -8.59 8.01
C ASP A 725 -4.44 -7.46 9.03
N GLY A 726 -4.14 -6.21 8.63
CA GLY A 726 -4.32 -5.00 9.43
C GLY A 726 -3.04 -4.45 10.06
N ASP A 727 -1.90 -5.11 9.83
CA ASP A 727 -0.62 -4.72 10.43
C ASP A 727 0.06 -3.55 9.66
N LEU A 728 -0.21 -3.36 8.36
CA LEU A 728 0.52 -2.38 7.53
C LEU A 728 -0.33 -1.24 6.97
N TYR A 729 -1.46 -1.55 6.33
CA TYR A 729 -2.34 -0.63 5.62
C TYR A 729 -3.77 -0.69 6.21
N TYR A 730 -4.44 -1.83 6.08
CA TYR A 730 -5.78 -2.11 6.59
C TYR A 730 -6.08 -3.61 6.47
N ASP A 731 -6.95 -4.11 7.34
CA ASP A 731 -7.28 -5.53 7.42
C ASP A 731 -8.28 -5.92 6.33
N THR A 732 -7.82 -6.70 5.34
CA THR A 732 -8.69 -7.24 4.28
C THR A 732 -9.55 -8.40 4.83
N GLU A 733 -10.55 -8.08 5.67
CA GLU A 733 -11.30 -9.06 6.45
C GLU A 733 -12.13 -10.01 5.57
N TYR A 734 -12.73 -9.51 4.48
CA TYR A 734 -13.68 -10.26 3.63
C TYR A 734 -13.19 -10.41 2.18
N ALA A 735 -12.04 -11.06 2.01
CA ALA A 735 -11.55 -11.40 0.68
C ALA A 735 -12.45 -12.47 0.03
N ASP A 736 -13.15 -12.09 -1.04
CA ASP A 736 -14.09 -12.95 -1.75
C ASP A 736 -13.42 -14.23 -2.29
N VAL A 737 -14.14 -15.36 -2.22
CA VAL A 737 -13.84 -16.57 -2.98
C VAL A 737 -14.65 -16.54 -4.26
N ILE A 738 -13.96 -16.71 -5.39
CA ILE A 738 -14.59 -16.60 -6.72
C ILE A 738 -14.41 -17.89 -7.55
N ALA A 739 -15.11 -17.94 -8.68
CA ALA A 739 -14.91 -18.91 -9.75
C ALA A 739 -14.82 -18.21 -11.11
N PRO A 740 -14.05 -18.74 -12.07
CA PRO A 740 -13.99 -18.19 -13.43
C PRO A 740 -15.32 -18.40 -14.17
N SER A 741 -15.76 -17.36 -14.87
CA SER A 741 -16.94 -17.40 -15.75
C SER A 741 -16.62 -16.92 -17.16
N GLY A 742 -17.54 -17.14 -18.10
CA GLY A 742 -17.46 -16.54 -19.45
C GLY A 742 -16.21 -16.86 -20.28
N GLY A 743 -15.48 -17.95 -19.97
CA GLY A 743 -14.24 -18.33 -20.66
C GLY A 743 -12.96 -17.86 -19.97
N ALA A 744 -13.04 -17.22 -18.80
CA ALA A 744 -11.89 -16.95 -17.95
C ALA A 744 -11.27 -18.23 -17.37
N SER A 745 -10.07 -18.09 -16.84
CA SER A 745 -9.37 -19.13 -16.07
C SER A 745 -8.86 -18.56 -14.74
N PRO A 746 -8.63 -19.41 -13.72
CA PRO A 746 -8.00 -18.98 -12.47
C PRO A 746 -6.61 -18.40 -12.72
N ALA A 747 -6.28 -17.31 -12.02
CA ALA A 747 -4.97 -16.66 -12.01
C ALA A 747 -4.26 -16.82 -10.66
N LEU A 748 -5.01 -16.73 -9.56
CA LEU A 748 -4.54 -17.02 -8.20
C LEU A 748 -5.49 -17.98 -7.50
N SER A 749 -4.97 -18.71 -6.50
CA SER A 749 -5.76 -19.52 -5.57
C SER A 749 -5.34 -19.23 -4.14
N TYR A 750 -6.29 -19.25 -3.21
CA TYR A 750 -6.02 -19.03 -1.79
C TYR A 750 -5.19 -20.16 -1.18
N GLY A 751 -4.23 -19.80 -0.33
CA GLY A 751 -3.21 -20.72 0.21
C GLY A 751 -3.77 -21.83 1.12
N ASN A 752 -4.94 -21.62 1.73
CA ASN A 752 -5.64 -22.61 2.53
C ASN A 752 -6.52 -23.57 1.69
N GLY A 753 -6.58 -23.38 0.37
CA GLY A 753 -7.43 -24.15 -0.53
C GLY A 753 -8.89 -23.71 -0.59
N ALA A 754 -9.25 -22.51 -0.10
CA ALA A 754 -10.61 -21.97 -0.13
C ALA A 754 -11.17 -21.86 -1.56
N GLY A 755 -10.34 -21.54 -2.54
CA GLY A 755 -10.75 -21.47 -3.95
C GLY A 755 -9.89 -20.51 -4.77
N THR A 756 -10.50 -19.94 -5.81
CA THR A 756 -9.86 -18.98 -6.70
C THR A 756 -9.83 -17.61 -6.03
N ALA A 757 -8.67 -16.95 -6.07
CA ALA A 757 -8.45 -15.60 -5.51
C ALA A 757 -8.32 -14.53 -6.61
N ALA A 758 -8.10 -14.95 -7.86
CA ALA A 758 -8.10 -14.05 -9.01
C ALA A 758 -8.43 -14.81 -10.29
N VAL A 759 -9.00 -14.13 -11.28
CA VAL A 759 -9.28 -14.67 -12.62
C VAL A 759 -8.55 -13.86 -13.68
N GLN A 760 -8.25 -14.51 -14.81
CA GLN A 760 -7.73 -13.88 -16.02
C GLN A 760 -8.59 -14.25 -17.22
N PHE A 761 -8.73 -13.33 -18.17
CA PHE A 761 -9.46 -13.54 -19.42
C PHE A 761 -8.74 -12.88 -20.60
N SER A 762 -8.73 -13.57 -21.74
CA SER A 762 -8.28 -13.00 -23.01
C SER A 762 -9.15 -13.51 -24.16
N GLN A 763 -9.66 -12.58 -24.97
CA GLN A 763 -10.32 -12.91 -26.24
C GLN A 763 -10.13 -11.76 -27.23
N GLY A 764 -9.44 -12.02 -28.34
CA GLY A 764 -9.09 -10.94 -29.29
C GLY A 764 -8.18 -9.93 -28.61
N GLU A 765 -8.59 -8.67 -28.52
CA GLU A 765 -7.88 -7.59 -27.81
C GLU A 765 -8.35 -7.42 -26.36
N GLU A 766 -9.57 -7.85 -26.02
CA GLU A 766 -10.12 -7.76 -24.66
C GLU A 766 -9.25 -8.54 -23.67
N ARG A 767 -8.85 -7.89 -22.57
CA ARG A 767 -8.10 -8.49 -21.46
C ARG A 767 -8.73 -8.09 -20.13
N VAL A 768 -8.90 -9.04 -19.23
CA VAL A 768 -9.35 -8.78 -17.86
C VAL A 768 -8.48 -9.56 -16.89
N VAL A 769 -8.04 -8.90 -15.83
CA VAL A 769 -7.49 -9.52 -14.62
C VAL A 769 -8.25 -8.95 -13.43
N MET A 770 -8.88 -9.81 -12.65
CA MET A 770 -9.62 -9.42 -11.44
C MET A 770 -9.03 -10.17 -10.25
N LEU A 771 -8.61 -9.43 -9.22
CA LEU A 771 -8.26 -9.95 -7.90
C LEU A 771 -9.46 -9.78 -6.97
N ALA A 772 -9.74 -10.80 -6.18
CA ALA A 772 -10.78 -10.83 -5.15
C ALA A 772 -10.27 -10.38 -3.76
N PHE A 773 -9.16 -9.63 -3.77
CA PHE A 773 -8.58 -8.92 -2.65
C PHE A 773 -7.85 -7.67 -3.19
N PRO A 774 -7.60 -6.64 -2.37
CA PRO A 774 -6.95 -5.41 -2.81
C PRO A 774 -5.48 -5.64 -3.19
N PHE A 775 -5.01 -5.02 -4.29
CA PHE A 775 -3.63 -5.15 -4.73
C PHE A 775 -2.66 -4.37 -3.83
N GLU A 776 -3.11 -3.21 -3.37
CA GLU A 776 -2.42 -2.29 -2.49
C GLU A 776 -2.06 -2.91 -1.13
N THR A 777 -2.81 -3.93 -0.67
CA THR A 777 -2.57 -4.62 0.60
C THR A 777 -1.56 -5.76 0.50
N ILE A 778 -1.09 -6.15 -0.69
CA ILE A 778 0.02 -7.11 -0.82
C ILE A 778 1.22 -6.55 -0.06
N THR A 779 1.74 -7.27 0.94
CA THR A 779 2.66 -6.68 1.92
C THR A 779 4.07 -6.45 1.37
N ASP A 780 4.52 -7.27 0.42
CA ASP A 780 5.84 -7.17 -0.22
C ASP A 780 5.79 -6.35 -1.53
N ALA A 781 6.48 -5.20 -1.54
CA ALA A 781 6.58 -4.32 -2.70
C ALA A 781 7.22 -4.97 -3.93
N ALA A 782 8.19 -5.89 -3.74
CA ALA A 782 8.81 -6.60 -4.86
C ALA A 782 7.83 -7.59 -5.51
N VAL A 783 6.97 -8.22 -4.71
CA VAL A 783 5.90 -9.09 -5.22
C VAL A 783 4.85 -8.26 -5.97
N ARG A 784 4.48 -7.07 -5.47
CA ARG A 784 3.61 -6.13 -6.20
C ARG A 784 4.19 -5.77 -7.57
N ALA A 785 5.47 -5.40 -7.62
CA ALA A 785 6.15 -5.05 -8.87
C ALA A 785 6.20 -6.23 -9.86
N GLU A 786 6.55 -7.43 -9.41
CA GLU A 786 6.56 -8.64 -10.24
C GLU A 786 5.16 -8.98 -10.79
N MET A 787 4.12 -8.91 -9.96
CA MET A 787 2.75 -9.12 -10.43
C MET A 787 2.36 -8.09 -11.47
N MET A 788 2.66 -6.82 -11.23
CA MET A 788 2.32 -5.74 -12.15
C MET A 788 3.04 -5.87 -13.50
N ALA A 789 4.31 -6.28 -13.51
CA ALA A 789 5.03 -6.58 -14.74
C ALA A 789 4.31 -7.63 -15.59
N ARG A 790 3.83 -8.71 -14.97
CA ARG A 790 3.10 -9.76 -15.67
C ARG A 790 1.72 -9.32 -16.16
N VAL A 791 1.06 -8.40 -15.45
CA VAL A 791 -0.20 -7.79 -15.91
C VAL A 791 0.04 -6.90 -17.13
N ILE A 792 1.07 -6.05 -17.07
CA ILE A 792 1.45 -5.16 -18.18
C ILE A 792 1.81 -5.97 -19.43
N ASP A 793 2.60 -7.03 -19.28
CA ASP A 793 2.93 -7.97 -20.36
C ASP A 793 1.69 -8.67 -20.93
N PHE A 794 0.77 -9.14 -20.06
CA PHE A 794 -0.48 -9.77 -20.48
C PHE A 794 -1.41 -8.82 -21.23
N PHE A 795 -1.36 -7.55 -20.87
CA PHE A 795 -2.10 -6.48 -21.52
C PHE A 795 -1.42 -5.98 -22.80
N ASP A 796 -0.14 -6.27 -23.05
CA ASP A 796 0.58 -5.60 -24.14
C ASP A 796 0.41 -4.07 -24.01
N ALA A 797 0.52 -3.57 -22.78
CA ALA A 797 0.41 -2.15 -22.46
C ALA A 797 1.79 -1.51 -22.56
N GLY A 798 1.95 -0.48 -23.40
CA GLY A 798 3.24 0.16 -23.66
C GLY A 798 3.94 -0.20 -24.98
N GLY A 799 3.21 -0.83 -25.93
CA GLY A 799 3.52 -0.88 -27.37
C GLY A 799 4.84 -1.52 -27.84
N GLY A 800 5.76 -1.82 -26.94
CA GLY A 800 7.02 -2.51 -27.19
C GLY A 800 7.05 -3.80 -26.39
N GLY A 801 6.25 -4.80 -26.78
CA GLY A 801 6.49 -6.15 -26.29
C GLY A 801 7.97 -6.49 -26.49
N VAL A 802 8.64 -7.02 -25.46
CA VAL A 802 10.04 -7.46 -25.55
C VAL A 802 10.18 -8.20 -26.88
N PRO A 803 11.03 -7.72 -27.82
CA PRO A 803 11.11 -8.30 -29.14
C PRO A 803 11.26 -9.82 -29.01
N THR A 804 10.38 -10.60 -29.61
CA THR A 804 10.45 -12.06 -29.49
C THR A 804 11.23 -12.64 -30.66
N VAL A 805 12.10 -13.60 -30.37
CA VAL A 805 12.75 -14.42 -31.40
C VAL A 805 12.01 -15.74 -31.55
N THR A 806 11.79 -16.14 -32.81
CA THR A 806 11.32 -17.49 -33.13
C THR A 806 12.48 -18.34 -33.60
N ILE A 807 12.79 -19.42 -32.87
CA ILE A 807 13.81 -20.40 -33.19
C ILE A 807 13.13 -21.70 -33.63
N GLN A 808 13.55 -22.28 -34.75
CA GLN A 808 13.04 -23.55 -35.24
C GLN A 808 14.14 -24.60 -35.34
N GLU A 809 13.92 -25.73 -34.68
CA GLU A 809 14.77 -26.92 -34.76
C GLU A 809 14.03 -28.07 -35.44
N ILE A 810 14.70 -28.78 -36.36
CA ILE A 810 14.22 -30.01 -36.98
C ILE A 810 15.15 -31.13 -36.54
N LEU A 811 14.58 -32.18 -35.92
CA LEU A 811 15.30 -33.29 -35.33
C LEU A 811 14.85 -34.57 -36.04
N ASP A 812 15.71 -35.12 -36.90
CA ASP A 812 15.46 -36.35 -37.66
C ASP A 812 16.08 -37.57 -36.95
N ASN A 813 15.55 -38.77 -37.23
CA ASN A 813 16.04 -40.00 -36.62
C ASN A 813 17.41 -40.47 -37.14
N ASP A 814 17.95 -39.83 -38.17
CA ASP A 814 19.29 -40.08 -38.70
C ASP A 814 20.29 -38.92 -38.52
N ASP A 815 19.91 -37.88 -37.74
CA ASP A 815 20.78 -36.77 -37.31
C ASP A 815 21.87 -37.18 -36.28
N GLY A 816 21.96 -38.47 -35.99
CA GLY A 816 22.98 -39.05 -35.12
C GLY A 816 22.64 -38.97 -33.64
N PRO A 817 23.49 -39.59 -32.78
CA PRO A 817 23.16 -39.88 -31.38
C PRO A 817 23.05 -38.66 -30.46
N ALA A 818 23.53 -37.49 -30.89
CA ALA A 818 23.37 -36.24 -30.15
C ALA A 818 21.93 -35.72 -30.24
N THR A 819 21.28 -35.91 -31.39
CA THR A 819 19.92 -35.45 -31.67
C THR A 819 18.90 -36.56 -31.48
N TYR A 820 19.21 -37.78 -31.90
CA TYR A 820 18.27 -38.90 -31.85
C TYR A 820 18.90 -40.18 -31.29
N THR A 821 18.20 -40.83 -30.37
CA THR A 821 18.56 -42.15 -29.86
C THR A 821 17.36 -43.07 -29.84
N SER A 822 17.60 -44.37 -30.02
CA SER A 822 16.56 -45.38 -29.83
C SER A 822 17.08 -46.57 -29.05
N THR A 823 16.21 -47.21 -28.27
CA THR A 823 16.56 -48.38 -27.46
C THR A 823 16.25 -49.70 -28.19
N THR A 824 16.36 -50.85 -27.51
CA THR A 824 16.21 -52.16 -28.16
C THR A 824 14.83 -52.35 -28.79
N GLY A 825 14.79 -52.84 -30.03
CA GLY A 825 13.55 -53.21 -30.72
C GLY A 825 13.23 -52.36 -31.94
N TRP A 826 13.89 -51.22 -32.11
CA TRP A 826 13.76 -50.37 -33.29
C TRP A 826 14.55 -50.92 -34.48
N ILE A 827 13.92 -50.93 -35.65
CA ILE A 827 14.48 -51.39 -36.92
C ILE A 827 14.48 -50.22 -37.90
N THR A 828 15.62 -49.92 -38.51
CA THR A 828 15.72 -48.94 -39.58
C THR A 828 15.04 -49.47 -40.85
N SER A 829 14.11 -48.70 -41.38
CA SER A 829 13.41 -48.99 -42.63
C SER A 829 14.31 -48.77 -43.84
N SER A 830 14.07 -49.55 -44.90
CA SER A 830 14.62 -49.24 -46.24
C SER A 830 13.72 -48.31 -47.05
N ASP A 831 12.51 -48.05 -46.57
CA ASP A 831 11.59 -47.09 -47.16
C ASP A 831 12.03 -45.66 -46.75
N PRO A 832 11.89 -44.66 -47.64
CA PRO A 832 12.33 -43.30 -47.35
C PRO A 832 11.50 -42.66 -46.22
N GLY A 833 12.19 -42.02 -45.27
CA GLY A 833 11.64 -41.16 -44.22
C GLY A 833 11.66 -39.69 -44.62
N TYR A 834 11.73 -38.79 -43.64
CA TYR A 834 11.81 -37.35 -43.84
C TYR A 834 12.93 -36.96 -44.81
N GLN A 835 12.63 -36.07 -45.75
CA GLN A 835 13.53 -35.62 -46.84
C GLN A 835 14.30 -36.72 -47.61
N GLY A 836 13.80 -37.96 -47.62
CA GLY A 836 14.47 -39.08 -48.29
C GLY A 836 15.54 -39.78 -47.45
N GLY A 837 15.63 -39.47 -46.16
CA GLY A 837 16.40 -40.20 -45.15
C GLY A 837 15.78 -41.56 -44.82
N THR A 838 16.13 -42.11 -43.66
CA THR A 838 15.53 -43.37 -43.16
C THR A 838 14.57 -43.06 -42.02
N PHE A 839 13.53 -43.88 -41.80
CA PHE A 839 12.78 -43.87 -40.53
C PHE A 839 13.03 -45.16 -39.74
N GLN A 840 12.84 -45.11 -38.43
CA GLN A 840 12.86 -46.31 -37.59
C GLN A 840 11.45 -46.78 -37.25
N PHE A 841 11.29 -48.08 -37.05
CA PHE A 841 10.01 -48.62 -36.63
C PHE A 841 10.12 -49.75 -35.61
N ASN A 842 9.07 -49.91 -34.81
CA ASN A 842 8.89 -50.98 -33.83
C ASN A 842 7.45 -51.50 -33.89
N LEU A 843 7.15 -52.62 -33.23
CA LEU A 843 5.81 -53.22 -33.22
C LEU A 843 5.06 -52.85 -31.94
N VAL A 844 3.76 -52.59 -32.06
CA VAL A 844 2.84 -52.42 -30.92
C VAL A 844 2.87 -53.68 -30.06
N GLY A 845 3.00 -53.51 -28.74
CA GLY A 845 3.21 -54.59 -27.77
C GLY A 845 4.67 -54.99 -27.58
N GLY A 846 5.60 -54.35 -28.30
CA GLY A 846 7.04 -54.44 -28.06
C GLY A 846 7.49 -53.61 -26.85
N GLN A 847 8.79 -53.39 -26.76
CA GLN A 847 9.42 -52.48 -25.81
C GLN A 847 10.37 -51.56 -26.58
N GLY A 848 10.71 -50.43 -25.97
CA GLY A 848 11.70 -49.50 -26.50
C GLY A 848 11.17 -48.07 -26.64
N GLN A 849 12.09 -47.12 -26.73
CA GLN A 849 11.82 -45.70 -26.84
C GLN A 849 12.65 -45.13 -27.98
N ALA A 850 12.08 -44.20 -28.72
CA ALA A 850 12.78 -43.35 -29.68
C ALA A 850 12.74 -41.93 -29.12
N GLN A 851 13.89 -41.27 -29.02
CA GLN A 851 14.01 -40.01 -28.30
C GLN A 851 14.80 -39.00 -29.13
N TRP A 852 14.18 -37.85 -29.37
CA TRP A 852 14.81 -36.68 -29.98
C TRP A 852 15.16 -35.68 -28.87
N ARG A 853 16.34 -35.06 -28.95
CA ARG A 853 16.81 -34.05 -27.98
C ARG A 853 17.34 -32.83 -28.71
N THR A 854 17.08 -31.65 -28.14
CA THR A 854 17.69 -30.40 -28.56
C THR A 854 18.03 -29.55 -27.33
N THR A 855 18.99 -28.63 -27.45
CA THR A 855 19.28 -27.65 -26.40
C THR A 855 18.74 -26.29 -26.84
N LEU A 856 17.75 -25.79 -26.12
CA LEU A 856 17.15 -24.49 -26.36
C LEU A 856 18.06 -23.40 -25.77
N PRO A 857 18.42 -22.38 -26.56
CA PRO A 857 19.32 -21.33 -26.10
C PRO A 857 18.65 -20.31 -25.17
N LEU A 858 17.30 -20.27 -25.15
CA LEU A 858 16.50 -19.31 -24.40
C LEU A 858 15.31 -20.03 -23.76
N ALA A 859 14.84 -19.49 -22.64
CA ALA A 859 13.54 -19.85 -22.09
C ALA A 859 12.42 -19.19 -22.91
N GLY A 860 11.27 -19.84 -23.03
CA GLY A 860 10.15 -19.33 -23.83
C GLY A 860 9.02 -20.33 -23.96
N THR A 861 8.22 -20.23 -25.02
CA THR A 861 7.15 -21.20 -25.32
C THR A 861 7.54 -22.05 -26.53
N ALA A 862 7.58 -23.37 -26.37
CA ALA A 862 7.85 -24.29 -27.47
C ALA A 862 6.58 -24.98 -27.97
N GLN A 863 6.34 -24.91 -29.28
CA GLN A 863 5.39 -25.76 -29.99
C GLN A 863 6.13 -26.94 -30.62
N VAL A 864 5.73 -28.16 -30.28
CA VAL A 864 6.41 -29.37 -30.75
C VAL A 864 5.52 -30.16 -31.70
N TYR A 865 6.05 -30.51 -32.86
CA TYR A 865 5.38 -31.27 -33.91
C TYR A 865 6.14 -32.55 -34.24
N VAL A 866 5.43 -33.53 -34.78
CA VAL A 866 6.01 -34.74 -35.37
C VAL A 866 5.50 -34.93 -36.78
N GLN A 867 6.30 -35.55 -37.63
CA GLN A 867 5.88 -36.03 -38.94
C GLN A 867 6.24 -37.50 -39.08
N HIS A 868 5.46 -38.25 -39.87
CA HIS A 868 5.66 -39.68 -40.07
C HIS A 868 5.04 -40.13 -41.40
N THR A 869 5.46 -41.30 -41.87
CA THR A 869 4.86 -41.97 -43.04
C THR A 869 3.67 -42.85 -42.62
N ALA A 870 2.47 -42.44 -43.03
CA ALA A 870 1.22 -43.11 -42.65
C ALA A 870 0.93 -44.31 -43.55
N ALA A 871 0.48 -45.41 -42.94
CA ALA A 871 0.08 -46.63 -43.64
C ALA A 871 -0.98 -47.40 -42.82
N GLY A 872 -1.75 -48.26 -43.49
CA GLY A 872 -2.84 -49.02 -42.85
C GLY A 872 -2.37 -50.03 -41.80
N ASN A 873 -1.08 -50.32 -41.72
CA ASN A 873 -0.47 -51.18 -40.71
C ASN A 873 0.19 -50.39 -39.56
N ARG A 874 -0.04 -49.08 -39.42
CA ARG A 874 0.55 -48.25 -38.36
C ARG A 874 -0.24 -48.29 -37.05
N ALA A 875 0.40 -47.91 -35.95
CA ALA A 875 -0.24 -47.75 -34.65
C ALA A 875 -1.30 -46.63 -34.69
N THR A 876 -2.43 -46.85 -34.02
CA THR A 876 -3.52 -45.86 -33.95
C THR A 876 -3.36 -44.86 -32.80
N GLY A 877 -2.41 -45.11 -31.89
CA GLY A 877 -2.06 -44.21 -30.80
C GLY A 877 -0.60 -44.38 -30.39
N ALA A 878 0.33 -43.92 -31.22
CA ALA A 878 1.75 -43.78 -30.90
C ALA A 878 1.91 -42.70 -29.81
N ARG A 879 2.47 -43.06 -28.65
CA ARG A 879 2.55 -42.16 -27.49
C ARG A 879 3.84 -41.37 -27.48
N PHE A 880 3.70 -40.05 -27.60
CA PHE A 880 4.79 -39.10 -27.46
C PHE A 880 4.69 -38.39 -26.11
N GLU A 881 5.83 -38.10 -25.51
CA GLU A 881 6.01 -37.23 -24.36
C GLU A 881 7.06 -36.18 -24.69
N VAL A 882 6.77 -34.91 -24.44
CA VAL A 882 7.72 -33.80 -24.57
C VAL A 882 8.06 -33.33 -23.17
N THR A 883 9.35 -33.21 -22.85
CA THR A 883 9.85 -32.84 -21.52
C THR A 883 10.88 -31.72 -21.64
N SER A 884 10.80 -30.72 -20.77
CA SER A 884 11.82 -29.68 -20.58
C SER A 884 11.87 -29.33 -19.09
N GLY A 885 13.02 -29.54 -18.45
CA GLY A 885 13.13 -29.45 -16.99
C GLY A 885 12.13 -30.37 -16.28
N ASP A 886 11.36 -29.81 -15.35
CA ASP A 886 10.32 -30.53 -14.59
C ASP A 886 8.95 -30.54 -15.29
N ARG A 887 8.83 -29.93 -16.48
CA ARG A 887 7.58 -29.81 -17.23
C ARG A 887 7.47 -30.89 -18.31
N SER A 888 6.31 -31.52 -18.47
CA SER A 888 6.05 -32.42 -19.59
C SER A 888 4.62 -32.36 -20.15
N ILE A 889 4.48 -32.67 -21.43
CA ILE A 889 3.19 -32.89 -22.11
C ILE A 889 3.20 -34.26 -22.79
N SER A 890 2.07 -34.96 -22.80
CA SER A 890 1.98 -36.29 -23.41
C SER A 890 0.80 -36.41 -24.38
N GLN A 891 1.06 -36.86 -25.60
CA GLN A 891 0.08 -36.90 -26.68
C GLN A 891 0.10 -38.23 -27.45
N SER A 892 -1.09 -38.75 -27.79
CA SER A 892 -1.24 -39.91 -28.69
C SER A 892 -1.40 -39.46 -30.13
N VAL A 893 -0.57 -39.96 -31.04
CA VAL A 893 -0.66 -39.69 -32.48
C VAL A 893 -1.15 -40.93 -33.23
N ASN A 894 -2.21 -40.78 -34.02
CA ASN A 894 -2.67 -41.84 -34.93
C ASN A 894 -1.82 -41.85 -36.20
N GLN A 895 -0.91 -42.83 -36.30
CA GLN A 895 0.02 -42.94 -37.42
C GLN A 895 -0.57 -43.56 -38.69
N THR A 896 -1.86 -43.90 -38.70
CA THR A 896 -2.58 -44.35 -39.91
C THR A 896 -3.10 -43.19 -40.76
N ALA A 897 -3.00 -41.96 -40.25
CA ALA A 897 -3.50 -40.72 -40.87
C ALA A 897 -2.38 -39.66 -40.94
N ASN A 898 -2.66 -38.48 -41.51
CA ASN A 898 -1.73 -37.34 -41.56
C ASN A 898 -0.38 -37.64 -42.23
N ASN A 899 -0.42 -38.43 -43.32
CA ASN A 899 0.78 -38.84 -44.05
C ASN A 899 1.66 -37.64 -44.43
N LEU A 900 2.89 -37.61 -43.92
CA LEU A 900 3.86 -36.54 -44.17
C LEU A 900 3.34 -35.12 -43.84
N GLN A 901 2.40 -35.01 -42.90
CA GLN A 901 1.96 -33.72 -42.35
C GLN A 901 2.54 -33.54 -40.95
N TRP A 902 2.85 -32.30 -40.57
CA TRP A 902 3.27 -31.97 -39.21
C TRP A 902 2.06 -32.04 -38.27
N VAL A 903 2.11 -32.95 -37.29
CA VAL A 903 1.10 -33.14 -36.26
C VAL A 903 1.60 -32.49 -34.98
N LEU A 904 0.86 -31.52 -34.44
CA LEU A 904 1.18 -30.87 -33.17
C LEU A 904 1.03 -31.87 -32.01
N LEU A 905 2.07 -31.99 -31.19
CA LEU A 905 2.03 -32.71 -29.93
C LEU A 905 1.49 -31.84 -28.79
N GLY A 906 1.87 -30.55 -28.79
CA GLY A 906 1.34 -29.52 -27.91
C GLY A 906 2.27 -28.31 -27.82
N SER A 907 1.87 -27.36 -26.96
CA SER A 907 2.62 -26.14 -26.64
C SER A 907 2.92 -26.16 -25.15
N LEU A 908 4.17 -25.89 -24.75
CA LEU A 908 4.57 -25.83 -23.34
C LEU A 908 5.60 -24.72 -23.09
N PRO A 909 5.60 -24.07 -21.91
CA PRO A 909 6.70 -23.21 -21.50
C PRO A 909 7.94 -24.07 -21.24
N VAL A 910 9.10 -23.59 -21.66
CA VAL A 910 10.37 -24.29 -21.65
C VAL A 910 11.46 -23.38 -21.09
N GLU A 911 12.42 -23.98 -20.39
CA GLU A 911 13.60 -23.28 -19.89
C GLU A 911 14.72 -23.31 -20.93
N ALA A 912 15.69 -22.39 -20.81
CA ALA A 912 16.95 -22.53 -21.54
C ALA A 912 17.64 -23.81 -21.07
N GLY A 913 17.98 -24.70 -22.02
CA GLY A 913 18.47 -26.04 -21.69
C GLY A 913 17.83 -27.14 -22.54
N GLU A 914 17.90 -28.38 -22.07
CA GLU A 914 17.49 -29.54 -22.88
C GLU A 914 15.95 -29.65 -22.99
N LEU A 915 15.48 -29.84 -24.23
CA LEU A 915 14.14 -30.30 -24.55
C LEU A 915 14.22 -31.70 -25.18
N THR A 916 13.39 -32.60 -24.69
CA THR A 916 13.36 -33.99 -25.11
C THR A 916 11.96 -34.38 -25.60
N VAL A 917 11.88 -35.06 -26.74
CA VAL A 917 10.65 -35.68 -27.26
C VAL A 917 10.86 -37.19 -27.27
N THR A 918 10.03 -37.93 -26.54
CA THR A 918 10.12 -39.39 -26.38
C THR A 918 8.90 -40.06 -26.99
N LEU A 919 9.10 -40.94 -27.95
CA LEU A 919 8.11 -41.88 -28.45
C LEU A 919 8.27 -43.22 -27.73
N ASP A 920 7.31 -43.57 -26.88
CA ASP A 920 7.33 -44.79 -26.08
C ASP A 920 6.49 -45.91 -26.71
N VAL A 921 7.12 -47.04 -27.01
CA VAL A 921 6.48 -48.20 -27.62
C VAL A 921 5.57 -48.92 -26.64
N ALA A 922 5.92 -48.94 -25.34
CA ALA A 922 5.19 -49.70 -24.35
C ALA A 922 3.80 -49.11 -24.07
N SER A 923 3.71 -47.77 -24.04
CA SER A 923 2.44 -47.05 -23.87
C SER A 923 1.67 -46.83 -25.18
N SER A 924 2.29 -47.09 -26.34
CA SER A 924 1.64 -46.96 -27.64
C SER A 924 0.57 -48.03 -27.89
N THR A 925 -0.54 -47.64 -28.52
CA THR A 925 -1.71 -48.51 -28.76
C THR A 925 -2.00 -48.70 -30.25
N GLY A 926 -2.56 -49.86 -30.60
CA GLY A 926 -2.96 -50.18 -31.97
C GLY A 926 -3.36 -51.65 -32.15
N PRO A 927 -3.79 -52.02 -33.37
CA PRO A 927 -4.05 -53.41 -33.73
C PRO A 927 -2.82 -54.31 -33.50
N ALA A 928 -3.02 -55.59 -33.21
CA ALA A 928 -1.92 -56.53 -32.99
C ALA A 928 -0.96 -56.57 -34.19
N ASN A 929 0.35 -56.47 -33.90
CA ASN A 929 1.44 -56.37 -34.89
C ASN A 929 1.40 -55.12 -35.79
N SER A 930 0.66 -54.07 -35.41
CA SER A 930 0.80 -52.76 -36.05
C SER A 930 2.14 -52.10 -35.72
N VAL A 931 2.57 -51.18 -36.58
CA VAL A 931 3.92 -50.61 -36.60
C VAL A 931 3.91 -49.19 -36.06
N ILE A 932 4.76 -48.89 -35.09
CA ILE A 932 5.05 -47.55 -34.58
C ILE A 932 6.26 -47.01 -35.32
N VAL A 933 6.19 -45.78 -35.83
CA VAL A 933 7.25 -45.13 -36.60
C VAL A 933 7.86 -43.96 -35.83
N ALA A 934 9.19 -43.88 -35.82
CA ALA A 934 9.97 -42.73 -35.42
C ALA A 934 10.66 -42.19 -36.66
N ASP A 935 10.36 -40.92 -37.00
CA ASP A 935 10.85 -40.24 -38.20
C ASP A 935 11.45 -38.89 -37.75
N VAL A 936 10.67 -37.80 -37.82
CA VAL A 936 11.17 -36.44 -37.52
C VAL A 936 10.29 -35.68 -36.52
N VAL A 937 10.93 -34.83 -35.72
CA VAL A 937 10.35 -33.84 -34.79
C VAL A 937 10.68 -32.42 -35.25
N ARG A 938 9.75 -31.48 -35.07
CA ARG A 938 10.00 -30.03 -35.22
C ARG A 938 9.67 -29.32 -33.92
N VAL A 939 10.58 -28.50 -33.44
CA VAL A 939 10.39 -27.62 -32.27
C VAL A 939 10.39 -26.18 -32.77
N VAL A 940 9.36 -25.41 -32.42
CA VAL A 940 9.25 -23.97 -32.70
C VAL A 940 9.21 -23.26 -31.35
N LEU A 941 10.33 -22.65 -30.95
CA LEU A 941 10.46 -21.86 -29.73
C LEU A 941 10.17 -20.39 -30.05
N THR A 942 9.25 -19.78 -29.32
CA THR A 942 9.08 -18.32 -29.26
C THR A 942 9.59 -17.85 -27.91
N ALA A 943 10.61 -17.00 -27.89
CA ALA A 943 11.27 -16.55 -26.67
C ALA A 943 11.44 -15.02 -26.68
N PRO A 944 11.33 -14.31 -25.54
CA PRO A 944 11.72 -12.91 -25.44
C PRO A 944 13.23 -12.78 -25.74
N MET A 945 13.63 -11.77 -26.53
CA MET A 945 15.03 -11.44 -26.71
C MET A 945 15.60 -10.93 -25.39
N PRO A 946 16.77 -11.39 -24.95
CA PRO A 946 17.41 -10.86 -23.75
C PRO A 946 17.97 -9.46 -24.02
N PRO A 947 17.95 -8.55 -23.03
CA PRO A 947 18.58 -7.24 -23.16
C PRO A 947 20.05 -7.36 -23.54
N SER A 948 20.48 -6.60 -24.57
CA SER A 948 21.81 -6.74 -25.18
C SER A 948 22.52 -5.39 -25.31
N GLY A 949 23.77 -5.33 -24.84
CA GLY A 949 24.70 -4.22 -25.07
C GLY A 949 25.46 -4.30 -26.39
N ASP A 950 25.21 -5.34 -27.21
CA ASP A 950 25.79 -5.53 -28.55
C ASP A 950 24.96 -4.76 -29.57
N PHE A 951 25.16 -3.44 -29.61
CA PHE A 951 24.35 -2.51 -30.41
C PHE A 951 24.67 -2.55 -31.91
N ASN A 952 25.71 -3.27 -32.32
CA ASN A 952 26.07 -3.42 -33.73
C ASN A 952 25.78 -4.82 -34.30
N ASP A 953 25.25 -5.73 -33.46
CA ASP A 953 24.90 -7.12 -33.75
C ASP A 953 26.07 -7.98 -34.28
N ASP A 954 27.31 -7.73 -33.84
CA ASP A 954 28.49 -8.49 -34.26
C ASP A 954 28.81 -9.70 -33.38
N GLY A 955 28.04 -9.90 -32.32
CA GLY A 955 28.15 -10.99 -31.35
C GLY A 955 29.05 -10.67 -30.16
N PHE A 956 29.57 -9.44 -30.05
CA PHE A 956 30.43 -9.01 -28.94
C PHE A 956 30.03 -7.63 -28.41
N VAL A 957 29.98 -7.49 -27.09
CA VAL A 957 29.81 -6.17 -26.47
C VAL A 957 31.19 -5.53 -26.28
N ASP A 958 31.55 -4.60 -27.15
CA ASP A 958 32.85 -3.93 -27.14
C ASP A 958 32.79 -2.40 -27.38
N ALA A 959 33.93 -1.80 -27.71
CA ALA A 959 34.03 -0.35 -27.87
C ALA A 959 33.33 0.17 -29.14
N ALA A 960 33.02 -0.69 -30.10
CA ALA A 960 32.24 -0.36 -31.29
C ALA A 960 30.77 -0.12 -30.93
N ASP A 961 30.19 -0.88 -30.01
CA ASP A 961 28.80 -0.67 -29.55
C ASP A 961 28.63 0.66 -28.84
N TYR A 962 29.61 1.06 -28.03
CA TYR A 962 29.64 2.39 -27.44
C TYR A 962 29.54 3.50 -28.50
N THR A 963 30.10 3.29 -29.69
CA THR A 963 29.97 4.27 -30.78
C THR A 963 28.58 4.32 -31.38
N VAL A 964 27.87 3.18 -31.44
CA VAL A 964 26.45 3.13 -31.86
C VAL A 964 25.58 3.86 -30.84
N TRP A 965 25.73 3.54 -29.55
CA TRP A 965 25.01 4.23 -28.46
C TRP A 965 25.25 5.73 -28.46
N ARG A 966 26.51 6.16 -28.50
CA ARG A 966 26.84 7.58 -28.47
C ARG A 966 26.24 8.33 -29.66
N ASP A 967 26.20 7.70 -30.83
CA ASP A 967 25.70 8.33 -32.05
C ASP A 967 24.16 8.34 -32.11
N GLN A 968 23.50 7.50 -31.30
CA GLN A 968 22.04 7.40 -31.19
C GLN A 968 21.45 7.93 -29.87
N LYS A 969 22.27 8.39 -28.93
CA LYS A 969 21.83 8.92 -27.64
C LYS A 969 20.70 9.96 -27.78
N ASP A 970 19.66 9.80 -26.97
CA ASP A 970 18.42 10.60 -26.90
C ASP A 970 17.51 10.44 -28.16
N GLN A 971 17.72 9.42 -28.98
CA GLN A 971 16.83 9.10 -30.12
C GLN A 971 15.78 8.07 -29.72
N THR A 972 14.54 8.30 -30.16
CA THR A 972 13.50 7.26 -30.19
C THR A 972 13.73 6.35 -31.39
N VAL A 973 13.72 5.05 -31.14
CA VAL A 973 13.94 3.98 -32.12
C VAL A 973 12.83 2.94 -31.98
N GLU A 974 12.69 2.04 -32.95
CA GLU A 974 11.84 0.87 -32.73
C GLU A 974 12.47 0.00 -31.62
N PRO A 975 11.70 -0.50 -30.64
CA PRO A 975 12.22 -1.30 -29.53
C PRO A 975 13.20 -2.39 -29.98
N GLY A 976 14.43 -2.35 -29.46
CA GLY A 976 15.48 -3.30 -29.80
C GLY A 976 16.22 -3.05 -31.11
N THR A 977 16.07 -1.85 -31.69
CA THR A 977 16.85 -1.43 -32.85
C THR A 977 17.89 -0.38 -32.48
N GLY A 978 19.05 -0.43 -33.14
CA GLY A 978 20.13 0.49 -32.81
C GLY A 978 20.71 0.19 -31.43
N ALA A 979 20.91 1.22 -30.62
CA ALA A 979 21.50 1.11 -29.29
C ALA A 979 20.49 1.09 -28.15
N ASP A 980 19.23 0.79 -28.46
CA ASP A 980 18.20 0.47 -27.47
C ASP A 980 18.31 -1.03 -27.15
N GLY A 981 19.08 -1.34 -26.11
CA GLY A 981 19.35 -2.70 -25.68
C GLY A 981 18.42 -3.20 -24.59
N ASN A 982 17.69 -2.30 -23.92
CA ASN A 982 16.71 -2.64 -22.88
C ASN A 982 15.28 -2.74 -23.43
N PHE A 983 15.07 -2.40 -24.71
CA PHE A 983 13.81 -2.49 -25.45
C PHE A 983 12.74 -1.48 -25.02
N ASP A 984 13.15 -0.33 -24.48
CA ASP A 984 12.22 0.73 -24.06
C ASP A 984 11.92 1.74 -25.18
N GLY A 985 12.52 1.57 -26.37
CA GLY A 985 12.33 2.43 -27.54
C GLY A 985 13.11 3.74 -27.48
N ILE A 986 13.96 3.96 -26.48
CA ILE A 986 14.70 5.21 -26.27
C ILE A 986 16.18 4.91 -25.97
N VAL A 987 17.09 5.36 -26.85
CA VAL A 987 18.53 5.18 -26.60
C VAL A 987 19.02 6.14 -25.51
N ASP A 988 19.18 5.66 -24.28
CA ASP A 988 19.39 6.52 -23.10
C ASP A 988 20.53 6.05 -22.15
N SER A 989 20.53 6.52 -20.90
CA SER A 989 21.55 6.15 -19.93
C SER A 989 21.45 4.70 -19.43
N GLN A 990 20.30 4.07 -19.52
CA GLN A 990 20.04 2.69 -19.14
C GLN A 990 20.67 1.73 -20.15
N ASP A 991 20.60 2.02 -21.45
CA ASP A 991 21.35 1.29 -22.47
C ASP A 991 22.85 1.36 -22.26
N TYR A 992 23.34 2.54 -21.88
CA TYR A 992 24.76 2.69 -21.54
C TYR A 992 25.15 1.85 -20.33
N GLN A 993 24.29 1.78 -19.31
CA GLN A 993 24.52 0.92 -18.14
C GLN A 993 24.50 -0.56 -18.53
N LEU A 994 23.59 -0.96 -19.42
CA LEU A 994 23.50 -2.31 -19.96
C LEU A 994 24.78 -2.68 -20.73
N TRP A 995 25.20 -1.86 -21.69
CA TRP A 995 26.48 -2.00 -22.41
C TRP A 995 27.66 -2.11 -21.43
N ARG A 996 27.71 -1.23 -20.43
CA ARG A 996 28.80 -1.24 -19.44
C ARG A 996 28.83 -2.51 -18.62
N SER A 997 27.67 -3.05 -18.25
CA SER A 997 27.54 -4.27 -17.46
C SER A 997 27.96 -5.52 -18.26
N GLN A 998 27.75 -5.50 -19.58
CA GLN A 998 28.05 -6.60 -20.49
C GLN A 998 29.39 -6.41 -21.25
N TYR A 999 30.11 -5.31 -21.05
CA TYR A 999 31.35 -5.03 -21.77
C TYR A 999 32.40 -6.15 -21.67
N GLY A 1000 32.87 -6.62 -22.82
CA GLY A 1000 33.83 -7.72 -22.96
C GLY A 1000 33.21 -9.12 -22.94
N THR A 1001 31.87 -9.22 -23.00
CA THR A 1001 31.15 -10.49 -23.15
C THR A 1001 30.85 -10.78 -24.62
N ALA A 1002 30.75 -12.08 -24.95
CA ALA A 1002 30.22 -12.54 -26.22
C ALA A 1002 28.75 -12.90 -26.03
N ILE A 1003 27.87 -12.36 -26.87
CA ILE A 1003 26.43 -12.60 -26.82
C ILE A 1003 26.05 -13.51 -27.99
N VAL A 1004 25.24 -14.53 -27.71
CA VAL A 1004 24.73 -15.41 -28.76
C VAL A 1004 23.43 -14.80 -29.27
N THR A 1005 23.50 -14.02 -30.35
CA THR A 1005 22.33 -13.46 -31.02
C THR A 1005 21.71 -14.52 -31.93
N PRO A 1006 20.50 -15.04 -31.64
CA PRO A 1006 19.85 -16.01 -32.52
C PRO A 1006 19.43 -15.33 -33.83
N THR A 1007 19.99 -15.77 -34.96
CA THR A 1007 19.59 -15.27 -36.29
C THR A 1007 18.13 -15.61 -36.61
N PRO A 1008 17.28 -14.63 -37.01
CA PRO A 1008 15.91 -14.89 -37.46
C PRO A 1008 15.90 -15.75 -38.73
N ILE A 1009 15.10 -16.83 -38.74
CA ILE A 1009 14.87 -17.65 -39.93
C ILE A 1009 13.47 -17.36 -40.49
N VAL A 1010 13.38 -17.10 -41.79
CA VAL A 1010 12.11 -16.90 -42.51
C VAL A 1010 11.32 -18.22 -42.55
N ILE A 1011 10.11 -18.21 -41.98
CA ILE A 1011 9.22 -19.37 -41.93
C ILE A 1011 8.35 -19.39 -43.20
N ASP A 1012 8.42 -20.47 -43.99
CA ASP A 1012 7.40 -20.74 -45.02
C ASP A 1012 6.09 -21.14 -44.31
N THR A 1013 5.07 -20.29 -44.41
CA THR A 1013 3.75 -20.52 -43.81
C THR A 1013 3.00 -21.63 -44.56
N PRO A 1014 2.55 -22.72 -43.92
CA PRO A 1014 1.65 -23.67 -44.57
C PRO A 1014 0.24 -23.07 -44.67
N THR A 1015 -0.25 -22.90 -45.90
CA THR A 1015 -1.66 -22.60 -46.22
C THR A 1015 -2.59 -23.59 -45.52
N ALA A 1016 -3.58 -23.09 -44.78
CA ALA A 1016 -4.68 -23.87 -44.22
C ALA A 1016 -5.43 -24.63 -45.33
N ALA A 1017 -5.40 -25.96 -45.29
CA ALA A 1017 -6.19 -26.79 -46.19
C ALA A 1017 -7.64 -26.87 -45.70
N THR A 1018 -8.54 -26.21 -46.43
CA THR A 1018 -9.99 -26.34 -46.35
C THR A 1018 -10.45 -27.79 -46.50
N LEU A 1019 -11.37 -28.22 -45.62
CA LEU A 1019 -12.09 -29.48 -45.71
C LEU A 1019 -13.11 -29.42 -46.86
N GLU A 1020 -12.86 -30.09 -47.99
CA GLU A 1020 -13.93 -30.44 -48.93
C GLU A 1020 -13.86 -31.90 -49.40
N GLN A 1021 -15.06 -32.50 -49.48
CA GLN A 1021 -15.34 -33.88 -49.86
C GLN A 1021 -15.04 -34.12 -51.36
N SER A 1022 -14.39 -35.24 -51.67
CA SER A 1022 -14.36 -35.83 -53.02
C SER A 1022 -15.61 -36.71 -53.24
N PRO A 1023 -16.08 -37.06 -54.49
CA PRO A 1023 -15.23 -37.30 -55.68
C PRO A 1023 -15.82 -37.00 -57.10
N SER A 1024 -14.97 -36.88 -58.12
CA SER A 1024 -14.93 -37.80 -59.30
C SER A 1024 -14.08 -37.30 -60.50
N VAL A 1025 -13.17 -38.19 -60.93
CA VAL A 1025 -12.66 -38.56 -62.28
C VAL A 1025 -12.80 -37.57 -63.47
N ALA A 1026 -11.66 -37.18 -64.10
CA ALA A 1026 -11.25 -37.57 -65.47
C ALA A 1026 -10.21 -36.64 -66.16
N MET A 1027 -9.16 -37.28 -66.72
CA MET A 1027 -8.39 -36.98 -67.96
C MET A 1027 -7.51 -35.72 -68.16
N SER A 1028 -6.24 -35.99 -68.53
CA SER A 1028 -5.25 -35.11 -69.20
C SER A 1028 -5.69 -34.73 -70.65
N PRO A 1029 -5.15 -33.70 -71.37
CA PRO A 1029 -3.71 -33.56 -71.69
C PRO A 1029 -3.09 -32.14 -71.96
N ALA A 1030 -1.75 -32.08 -71.83
CA ALA A 1030 -0.71 -31.47 -72.70
C ALA A 1030 -0.54 -29.94 -72.99
N THR A 1031 0.75 -29.55 -72.96
CA THR A 1031 1.51 -28.48 -73.73
C THR A 1031 1.30 -27.00 -73.36
N ALA A 1032 2.27 -26.07 -73.35
CA ALA A 1032 3.72 -26.03 -73.62
C ALA A 1032 4.31 -24.65 -73.18
N GLN A 1033 5.65 -24.63 -73.00
CA GLN A 1033 6.62 -23.57 -73.38
C GLN A 1033 7.00 -22.41 -72.41
N GLU A 1034 8.27 -22.50 -71.98
CA GLU A 1034 9.28 -21.51 -71.53
C GLU A 1034 9.39 -20.21 -72.38
N PRO A 1035 10.11 -19.11 -71.97
CA PRO A 1035 11.47 -19.15 -71.39
C PRO A 1035 11.92 -18.06 -70.38
N THR A 1036 13.11 -18.36 -69.84
CA THR A 1036 14.08 -17.65 -68.98
C THR A 1036 14.61 -16.31 -69.58
N PRO A 1037 15.31 -15.45 -68.79
CA PRO A 1037 16.78 -15.58 -68.72
C PRO A 1037 17.43 -15.26 -67.35
N THR A 1038 18.65 -15.79 -67.22
CA THR A 1038 19.55 -15.88 -66.05
C THR A 1038 20.75 -14.89 -66.20
N PRO A 1039 21.87 -14.98 -65.44
CA PRO A 1039 22.29 -14.05 -64.37
C PRO A 1039 23.67 -13.38 -64.64
N ILE A 1040 24.21 -12.61 -63.68
CA ILE A 1040 25.67 -12.39 -63.56
C ILE A 1040 26.09 -12.30 -62.07
N GLU A 1041 26.99 -13.20 -61.67
CA GLU A 1041 27.77 -13.28 -60.42
C GLU A 1041 29.10 -12.49 -60.60
N PRO A 1042 29.94 -12.20 -59.57
CA PRO A 1042 30.97 -13.20 -59.23
C PRO A 1042 31.58 -13.18 -57.79
N ALA A 1043 32.04 -14.39 -57.41
CA ALA A 1043 33.35 -14.75 -56.84
C ALA A 1043 33.68 -14.62 -55.33
N SER A 1044 33.89 -15.80 -54.72
CA SER A 1044 34.80 -16.07 -53.59
C SER A 1044 36.20 -16.48 -54.07
N PRO A 1045 37.23 -16.35 -53.21
CA PRO A 1045 38.05 -17.53 -52.81
C PRO A 1045 38.53 -17.40 -51.34
N GLY A 1046 38.75 -18.41 -50.50
CA GLY A 1046 38.98 -19.85 -50.64
C GLY A 1046 40.09 -20.28 -49.65
N GLN A 1047 40.00 -21.52 -49.13
CA GLN A 1047 41.10 -22.38 -48.65
C GLN A 1047 41.76 -22.11 -47.26
N GLN A 1048 42.16 -23.06 -46.39
CA GLN A 1048 42.17 -24.55 -46.33
C GLN A 1048 42.90 -25.01 -45.02
N LEU A 1049 42.67 -26.27 -44.58
CA LEU A 1049 43.55 -27.20 -43.78
C LEU A 1049 43.37 -27.36 -42.24
N ALA A 1050 42.55 -28.35 -41.83
CA ALA A 1050 42.84 -29.65 -41.15
C ALA A 1050 44.11 -29.83 -40.23
N PRO A 1051 44.24 -30.93 -39.41
CA PRO A 1051 43.29 -31.59 -38.46
C PRO A 1051 43.94 -32.25 -37.17
N LEU A 1052 43.10 -32.94 -36.33
CA LEU A 1052 43.37 -34.09 -35.40
C LEU A 1052 43.93 -33.82 -33.95
N PRO A 1053 43.79 -34.74 -32.96
CA PRO A 1053 42.58 -35.05 -32.15
C PRO A 1053 42.90 -35.33 -30.64
N ALA A 1054 41.90 -35.78 -29.86
CA ALA A 1054 41.96 -36.94 -28.92
C ALA A 1054 41.36 -36.74 -27.49
N THR A 1055 40.26 -37.48 -27.26
CA THR A 1055 39.96 -38.44 -26.16
C THR A 1055 39.76 -37.99 -24.70
N ALA A 1056 38.62 -38.43 -24.12
CA ALA A 1056 38.45 -39.37 -22.98
C ALA A 1056 37.18 -39.02 -22.16
N THR A 1057 36.06 -39.79 -22.21
CA THR A 1057 35.63 -40.91 -21.31
C THR A 1057 35.44 -40.48 -19.83
N ALA A 1058 34.43 -40.83 -19.02
CA ALA A 1058 33.46 -41.95 -18.94
C ALA A 1058 32.41 -41.61 -17.84
N GLU A 1059 31.17 -42.16 -17.87
CA GLU A 1059 30.59 -43.15 -16.90
C GLU A 1059 30.31 -42.62 -15.45
N VAL A 1060 29.26 -42.94 -14.66
CA VAL A 1060 28.29 -44.07 -14.60
C VAL A 1060 27.35 -43.89 -13.37
N VAL A 1061 26.07 -44.27 -13.52
CA VAL A 1061 25.17 -45.04 -12.60
C VAL A 1061 24.56 -44.43 -11.32
N GLY A 1062 23.24 -44.68 -11.14
CA GLY A 1062 22.71 -45.06 -9.81
C GLY A 1062 21.22 -44.88 -9.47
N GLU A 1063 20.28 -45.49 -10.21
CA GLU A 1063 18.94 -45.94 -9.71
C GLU A 1063 19.09 -46.93 -8.51
N PRO A 1064 18.10 -47.21 -7.61
CA PRO A 1064 16.74 -47.64 -8.02
C PRO A 1064 15.51 -47.36 -7.10
N VAL A 1065 14.36 -47.20 -7.76
CA VAL A 1065 13.08 -47.98 -7.73
C VAL A 1065 12.52 -48.61 -6.41
N ILE A 1066 11.18 -48.46 -6.22
CA ILE A 1066 10.10 -49.50 -6.00
C ILE A 1066 8.97 -48.89 -5.11
N GLN A 1067 7.80 -48.52 -5.69
CA GLN A 1067 6.56 -49.33 -5.87
C GLN A 1067 5.82 -49.64 -4.54
N ASP A 1068 4.50 -49.61 -4.37
CA ASP A 1068 3.37 -49.69 -5.29
C ASP A 1068 2.01 -49.55 -4.53
N ILE A 1069 0.95 -49.15 -5.27
CA ILE A 1069 -0.44 -49.69 -5.28
C ILE A 1069 -1.35 -49.43 -4.04
N VAL A 1070 -2.34 -48.50 -4.08
CA VAL A 1070 -3.64 -48.45 -4.80
C VAL A 1070 -4.83 -49.06 -4.02
N SER A 1071 -5.73 -48.12 -3.66
CA SER A 1071 -7.21 -48.12 -3.56
C SER A 1071 -8.03 -49.38 -3.17
N SER A 1072 -9.04 -49.18 -2.31
CA SER A 1072 -10.46 -49.37 -2.69
C SER A 1072 -11.47 -48.88 -1.64
N GLU A 1073 -12.29 -47.92 -2.06
CA GLU A 1073 -13.67 -47.54 -1.71
C GLU A 1073 -14.54 -48.29 -0.66
N ARG A 1074 -15.34 -47.45 0.04
CA ARG A 1074 -16.79 -47.48 0.36
C ARG A 1074 -17.30 -47.76 1.80
N ASN A 1075 -18.05 -46.74 2.25
CA ASN A 1075 -19.36 -46.73 2.93
C ASN A 1075 -19.48 -46.79 4.46
N ASN A 1076 -20.16 -45.74 4.92
CA ASN A 1076 -21.23 -45.66 5.93
C ASN A 1076 -20.91 -45.63 7.44
N GLN A 1077 -21.50 -44.58 8.02
CA GLN A 1077 -22.13 -44.49 9.35
C GLN A 1077 -21.19 -44.48 10.55
N LEU A 1078 -21.04 -43.30 11.16
CA LEU A 1078 -20.50 -43.20 12.52
C LEU A 1078 -21.63 -43.04 13.55
N LEU A 1079 -21.75 -44.11 14.32
CA LEU A 1079 -22.56 -44.32 15.51
C LEU A 1079 -21.86 -43.67 16.72
N LEU A 1080 -22.60 -42.88 17.50
CA LEU A 1080 -22.21 -42.36 18.81
C LEU A 1080 -21.88 -43.51 19.78
N LEU A 1081 -20.66 -43.50 20.33
CA LEU A 1081 -20.31 -44.24 21.54
C LEU A 1081 -19.37 -43.39 22.42
N PHE A 1082 -19.89 -42.98 23.58
CA PHE A 1082 -19.09 -42.53 24.71
C PHE A 1082 -18.33 -43.72 25.32
N THR A 1083 -17.08 -43.52 25.70
CA THR A 1083 -16.41 -44.37 26.68
C THR A 1083 -15.68 -43.53 27.72
N ASP A 1084 -16.04 -43.77 28.98
CA ASP A 1084 -15.36 -43.30 30.18
C ASP A 1084 -13.94 -43.89 30.30
N ASN A 1085 -12.92 -43.04 30.50
CA ASN A 1085 -11.89 -43.29 31.53
C ASN A 1085 -11.09 -42.00 31.82
N PRO A 1086 -10.79 -41.68 33.10
CA PRO A 1086 -10.11 -40.47 33.50
C PRO A 1086 -8.58 -40.67 33.50
N THR A 1087 -7.85 -39.56 33.51
CA THR A 1087 -6.37 -39.40 33.68
C THR A 1087 -5.56 -39.14 32.40
N ALA A 1088 -5.52 -37.88 31.98
CA ALA A 1088 -4.29 -37.20 31.52
C ALA A 1088 -4.53 -35.69 31.49
N SER A 1089 -3.52 -34.95 31.94
CA SER A 1089 -3.41 -33.50 32.03
C SER A 1089 -3.21 -32.82 30.67
N SER A 1090 -3.39 -31.49 30.69
CA SER A 1090 -3.01 -30.46 29.70
C SER A 1090 -3.99 -30.17 28.56
N SER A 1091 -4.80 -29.12 28.80
CA SER A 1091 -4.96 -27.92 27.96
C SER A 1091 -4.81 -28.06 26.44
N GLU A 1092 -5.95 -28.12 25.75
CA GLU A 1092 -6.20 -27.54 24.42
C GLU A 1092 -7.71 -27.31 24.33
N LEU A 1093 -8.14 -26.04 24.27
CA LEU A 1093 -9.53 -25.65 24.14
C LEU A 1093 -9.70 -25.17 22.70
N VAL A 1094 -10.31 -26.02 21.88
CA VAL A 1094 -10.78 -25.68 20.53
C VAL A 1094 -12.09 -24.92 20.72
N LEU A 1095 -12.10 -23.64 20.32
CA LEU A 1095 -13.32 -22.85 20.22
C LEU A 1095 -14.06 -23.30 18.95
N VAL A 1096 -15.34 -23.67 19.09
CA VAL A 1096 -16.27 -23.83 17.97
C VAL A 1096 -17.28 -22.72 18.13
N GLU A 1097 -17.21 -21.71 17.27
CA GLU A 1097 -18.25 -20.70 17.13
C GLU A 1097 -19.50 -21.33 16.53
N ALA A 1098 -20.64 -21.06 17.17
CA ALA A 1098 -21.95 -21.33 16.61
C ALA A 1098 -22.58 -19.99 16.23
N LEU A 1099 -22.61 -19.74 14.92
CA LEU A 1099 -23.39 -18.69 14.27
C LEU A 1099 -24.88 -18.81 14.67
N PHE A 1100 -25.46 -17.72 15.14
CA PHE A 1100 -26.90 -17.51 15.15
C PHE A 1100 -27.22 -16.24 14.37
N ASP A 1101 -27.55 -16.46 13.09
CA ASP A 1101 -28.41 -15.60 12.30
C ASP A 1101 -29.86 -15.77 12.77
N THR A 1102 -30.54 -14.67 13.09
CA THR A 1102 -31.94 -14.45 12.68
C THR A 1102 -32.30 -12.99 12.87
N ASP A 1103 -32.41 -12.29 11.75
CA ASP A 1103 -33.25 -11.12 11.57
C ASP A 1103 -34.73 -11.56 11.41
N GLN A 1104 -35.70 -10.88 12.06
CA GLN A 1104 -37.13 -10.73 11.70
C GLN A 1104 -38.01 -10.25 12.89
N SER A 1105 -38.42 -8.97 12.79
CA SER A 1105 -39.76 -8.39 13.05
C SER A 1105 -40.36 -8.29 14.46
N ASP A 1106 -41.01 -7.14 14.67
CA ASP A 1106 -41.72 -6.62 15.83
C ASP A 1106 -42.86 -7.50 16.42
N GLU A 1107 -42.94 -7.48 17.77
CA GLU A 1107 -44.14 -7.33 18.64
C GLU A 1107 -44.12 -8.22 19.91
N GLU A 1108 -44.19 -7.54 21.06
CA GLU A 1108 -44.66 -7.96 22.41
C GLU A 1108 -43.81 -8.91 23.33
N GLU A 1109 -43.43 -8.35 24.50
CA GLU A 1109 -42.96 -8.93 25.79
C GLU A 1109 -43.65 -10.26 26.25
N PRO A 1110 -43.22 -10.99 27.32
CA PRO A 1110 -41.96 -10.99 28.11
C PRO A 1110 -41.44 -12.44 28.44
N ALA A 1111 -40.18 -12.78 28.15
CA ALA A 1111 -39.61 -14.08 28.56
C ALA A 1111 -38.10 -14.05 28.89
N ARG A 1112 -37.59 -12.93 29.43
CA ARG A 1112 -36.15 -12.75 29.74
C ARG A 1112 -35.74 -13.09 31.18
N ASP A 1113 -36.63 -13.64 32.01
CA ASP A 1113 -36.43 -13.83 33.46
C ASP A 1113 -36.27 -15.30 33.92
N ALA A 1114 -35.77 -16.22 33.07
CA ALA A 1114 -35.66 -17.64 33.44
C ALA A 1114 -34.30 -18.32 33.20
N VAL A 1115 -33.20 -17.58 33.00
CA VAL A 1115 -31.86 -18.19 32.83
C VAL A 1115 -30.83 -17.74 33.87
N PHE A 1116 -31.06 -16.65 34.63
CA PHE A 1116 -30.20 -16.23 35.74
C PHE A 1116 -30.49 -16.91 37.10
N ALA A 1117 -30.79 -18.22 37.09
CA ALA A 1117 -31.02 -18.99 38.31
C ALA A 1117 -30.29 -20.34 38.30
N ARG A 1118 -29.02 -20.35 37.92
CA ARG A 1118 -28.05 -21.42 38.26
C ARG A 1118 -26.67 -20.96 37.85
N PHE A 1119 -25.93 -20.35 38.76
CA PHE A 1119 -24.51 -20.58 39.08
C PHE A 1119 -24.06 -19.37 39.89
N GLY A 1120 -23.74 -19.67 41.15
CA GLY A 1120 -23.52 -18.69 42.19
C GLY A 1120 -22.15 -18.04 42.11
N SER A 1121 -22.14 -16.81 42.57
CA SER A 1121 -20.99 -16.03 43.04
C SER A 1121 -20.06 -16.84 43.95
N SER A 1122 -18.78 -16.90 43.60
CA SER A 1122 -17.68 -16.78 44.58
C SER A 1122 -16.36 -16.54 43.86
N GLU A 1123 -15.68 -15.48 44.30
CA GLU A 1123 -14.29 -15.05 44.03
C GLU A 1123 -14.15 -14.03 42.88
N VAL A 1124 -14.13 -12.76 43.31
CA VAL A 1124 -13.61 -11.57 42.60
C VAL A 1124 -12.13 -11.44 42.93
#